data_AF-A0A927V1U9-F1
#
_entry.id   AF-A0A927V1U9-F1
#
_cell.length_a   1.000
_cell.length_b   1.000
_cell.length_c   1.000
_cell.angle_alpha   90.00
_cell.angle_beta   90.00
_cell.angle_gamma   90.00
#
_symmetry.space_group_name_H-M   'P 1'
#
loop_
_entity.id
_entity.type
_entity.pdbx_description
1 polymer ?
#
loop_
_entity_poly.entity_id
_entity_poly.type
_entity_poly.pdbx_seq_one_letter_code
_entity_poly.pdbx_strand_id
1 'polypeptide(L)'
;MGKKTDKKLGRFFFVLAIVSFVITLLEGLFYYNAQAYPNPLFRWMLIIQNSIKAFGFRPEISLKDLAKILNENCGFFEAAVGYAYAFAVFTAPYCTLAVVYKFLNRLLRFKSIRWLFSKKRRIIVFGYNEEVKILLAGKHKDYCIHLVSAEVSNDEELALLRDGIVVHRIDCLKLPDRQLKYFFERMELKKAREIILFDSSSAKNFSLYQMFHKDENKALLLEDVKFFCRCEDDGIKRIIEDYHDSRMKDKDAKGAKDLEIVSIHELRVRKMLAEHPLHEYYLNSGIDPKNWKLHLLIIGFGKLGQQLLLQAMNLGVVSSENEIIVDVVDFDIQNKKSIFANNFNEDYVEIGEDEFVIPPTKADGKLRIRFHKMDIRHKQFYKQLCVNGTSEKDGPYTYIAICVEDIDVSLHCVSEVERYLRNCATDKNAGRVSIGIRMESNRQMAEYLKKNNDTYKNVFVIEETESTICLEDLIHDELTWDAKEYNYIYSSLDITAAGNDISSESKEDVKEKTTLINEKWRNMAMFRRNSNQAVAQHAAVKRILLDKIDHNELDRYFGEHGSILQDKGNVWTFECSEEELTEYQSDMLNYPWVSELSRLEHRRWCYFMATLGWKRTDAPNAKRNESLKENPCLCTWEELRKYKADTCKYDLMPLLMEYKKKKNNRTF
;
A
#
# COMPACT_ATOMS: atom_id res chain seq x y z
N MET A 1 4.64 1.91 -32.64
CA MET A 1 4.08 2.29 -33.97
C MET A 1 3.39 3.67 -34.02
N GLY A 2 2.87 4.23 -32.90
CA GLY A 2 2.10 5.50 -32.91
C GLY A 2 2.77 6.78 -33.41
N LYS A 3 4.08 7.01 -33.16
CA LYS A 3 4.78 8.25 -33.60
C LYS A 3 4.84 8.42 -35.13
N LYS A 4 4.82 7.31 -35.90
CA LYS A 4 4.85 7.36 -37.38
C LYS A 4 3.47 7.71 -37.95
N THR A 5 2.39 7.18 -37.37
CA THR A 5 1.00 7.45 -37.77
C THR A 5 0.61 8.89 -37.46
N ASP A 6 0.97 9.41 -36.29
CA ASP A 6 0.67 10.79 -35.89
C ASP A 6 1.35 11.85 -36.79
N LYS A 7 2.61 11.58 -37.18
CA LYS A 7 3.33 12.42 -38.15
C LYS A 7 2.70 12.37 -39.54
N LYS A 8 2.22 11.20 -39.98
CA LYS A 8 1.53 11.05 -41.28
C LYS A 8 0.18 11.78 -41.28
N LEU A 9 -0.60 11.65 -40.21
CA LEU A 9 -1.88 12.33 -40.06
C LEU A 9 -1.73 13.85 -39.98
N GLY A 10 -0.72 14.33 -39.25
CA GLY A 10 -0.40 15.76 -39.21
C GLY A 10 0.02 16.35 -40.56
N ARG A 11 0.81 15.61 -41.35
CA ARG A 11 1.15 15.99 -42.73
C ARG A 11 -0.07 15.97 -43.65
N PHE A 12 -0.95 14.99 -43.50
CA PHE A 12 -2.20 14.92 -44.26
C PHE A 12 -3.08 16.15 -44.04
N PHE A 13 -3.36 16.53 -42.80
CA PHE A 13 -4.16 17.75 -42.52
C PHE A 13 -3.48 19.03 -43.01
N PHE A 14 -2.15 19.11 -42.96
CA PHE A 14 -1.42 20.28 -43.48
C PHE A 14 -1.51 20.38 -45.01
N VAL A 15 -1.32 19.26 -45.72
CA VAL A 15 -1.49 19.21 -47.18
C VAL A 15 -2.94 19.50 -47.56
N LEU A 16 -3.90 18.92 -46.84
CA LEU A 16 -5.33 19.15 -47.06
C LEU A 16 -5.71 20.62 -46.85
N ALA A 17 -5.12 21.29 -45.84
CA ALA A 17 -5.31 22.72 -45.62
C ALA A 17 -4.76 23.56 -46.78
N ILE A 18 -3.55 23.26 -47.27
CA ILE A 18 -2.96 23.96 -48.43
C ILE A 18 -3.83 23.75 -49.67
N VAL A 19 -4.23 22.50 -49.95
CA VAL A 19 -5.07 22.17 -51.11
C VAL A 19 -6.42 22.89 -51.02
N SER A 20 -7.07 22.87 -49.84
CA SER A 20 -8.35 23.57 -49.63
C SER A 20 -8.20 25.08 -49.83
N PHE A 21 -7.08 25.68 -49.38
CA PHE A 21 -6.80 27.11 -49.56
C PHE A 21 -6.52 27.47 -51.02
N VAL A 22 -5.81 26.62 -51.77
CA VAL A 22 -5.57 26.83 -53.20
C VAL A 22 -6.87 26.72 -54.00
N ILE A 23 -7.73 25.76 -53.67
CA ILE A 23 -9.04 25.59 -54.31
C ILE A 23 -9.94 26.81 -54.05
N THR A 24 -9.97 27.32 -52.81
CA THR A 24 -10.77 28.52 -52.48
C THR A 24 -10.24 29.79 -53.12
N LEU A 25 -8.92 29.90 -53.31
CA LEU A 25 -8.29 30.96 -54.10
C LEU A 25 -8.67 30.88 -55.59
N LEU A 26 -8.60 29.68 -56.18
CA LEU A 26 -8.93 29.45 -57.60
C LEU A 26 -10.41 29.73 -57.89
N GLU A 27 -11.31 29.28 -57.03
CA GLU A 27 -12.74 29.60 -57.16
C GLU A 27 -13.00 31.09 -56.97
N GLY A 28 -12.34 31.72 -55.98
CA GLY A 28 -12.39 33.17 -55.80
C GLY A 28 -11.95 33.92 -57.06
N LEU A 29 -10.87 33.45 -57.71
CA LEU A 29 -10.43 34.01 -58.99
C LEU A 29 -11.55 33.91 -60.03
N PHE A 30 -12.16 32.75 -60.27
CA PHE A 30 -13.24 32.63 -61.25
C PHE A 30 -14.45 33.51 -60.92
N TYR A 31 -14.92 33.46 -59.67
CA TYR A 31 -16.11 34.17 -59.23
C TYR A 31 -15.95 35.70 -59.29
N TYR A 32 -14.89 36.24 -58.68
CA TYR A 32 -14.64 37.69 -58.69
C TYR A 32 -14.05 38.18 -60.02
N ASN A 33 -13.55 37.27 -60.88
CA ASN A 33 -13.26 37.55 -62.28
C ASN A 33 -14.53 37.79 -63.11
N ALA A 34 -15.53 36.92 -62.96
CA ALA A 34 -16.80 37.00 -63.67
C ALA A 34 -17.63 38.23 -63.28
N GLN A 35 -17.51 38.72 -62.04
CA GLN A 35 -18.25 39.89 -61.54
C GLN A 35 -17.69 41.26 -61.95
N ALA A 36 -16.64 41.32 -62.78
CA ALA A 36 -16.08 42.55 -63.36
C ALA A 36 -15.77 43.68 -62.35
N TYR A 37 -15.25 43.35 -61.16
CA TYR A 37 -14.85 44.35 -60.18
C TYR A 37 -13.77 45.31 -60.73
N PRO A 38 -13.99 46.64 -60.69
CA PRO A 38 -13.17 47.61 -61.43
C PRO A 38 -11.75 47.82 -60.88
N ASN A 39 -11.50 47.50 -59.61
CA ASN A 39 -10.17 47.68 -58.99
C ASN A 39 -9.48 46.31 -58.75
N PRO A 40 -8.32 46.05 -59.39
CA PRO A 40 -7.57 44.81 -59.24
C PRO A 40 -7.17 44.49 -57.79
N LEU A 41 -6.86 45.51 -56.99
CA LEU A 41 -6.42 45.33 -55.61
C LEU A 41 -7.56 44.85 -54.71
N PHE A 42 -8.74 45.46 -54.82
CA PHE A 42 -9.93 45.03 -54.05
C PHE A 42 -10.37 43.62 -54.42
N ARG A 43 -10.27 43.26 -55.70
CA ARG A 43 -10.54 41.90 -56.18
C ARG A 43 -9.60 40.88 -55.53
N TRP A 44 -8.30 41.14 -55.51
CA TRP A 44 -7.34 40.28 -54.81
C TRP A 44 -7.63 40.16 -53.31
N MET A 45 -8.03 41.26 -52.67
CA MET A 45 -8.43 41.22 -51.26
C MET A 45 -9.68 40.35 -51.03
N LEU A 46 -10.70 40.44 -51.87
CA LEU A 46 -11.91 39.61 -51.78
C LEU A 46 -11.61 38.12 -51.98
N ILE A 47 -10.74 37.79 -52.94
CA ILE A 47 -10.30 36.41 -53.19
C ILE A 47 -9.63 35.81 -51.94
N ILE A 48 -8.70 36.57 -51.34
CA ILE A 48 -8.01 36.15 -50.11
C ILE A 48 -8.98 36.09 -48.93
N GLN A 49 -9.88 37.07 -48.81
CA GLN A 49 -10.87 37.16 -47.74
C GLN A 49 -11.83 35.96 -47.76
N ASN A 50 -12.37 35.59 -48.93
CA ASN A 50 -13.18 34.40 -49.09
C ASN A 50 -12.41 33.13 -48.70
N SER A 51 -11.15 33.04 -49.14
CA SER A 51 -10.28 31.90 -48.82
C SER A 51 -10.02 31.77 -47.32
N ILE A 52 -9.83 32.88 -46.60
CA ILE A 52 -9.68 32.89 -45.13
C ILE A 52 -11.01 32.55 -44.44
N LYS A 53 -12.11 33.17 -44.86
CA LYS A 53 -13.43 32.97 -44.24
C LYS A 53 -13.98 31.55 -44.43
N ALA A 54 -13.58 30.86 -45.50
CA ALA A 54 -13.88 29.44 -45.71
C ALA A 54 -13.37 28.57 -44.55
N PHE A 55 -12.22 28.89 -43.94
CA PHE A 55 -11.68 28.18 -42.76
C PHE A 55 -12.45 28.46 -41.46
N GLY A 56 -13.40 29.40 -41.47
CA GLY A 56 -14.23 29.80 -40.33
C GLY A 56 -15.73 29.48 -40.50
N PHE A 57 -16.10 28.54 -41.38
CA PHE A 57 -17.50 28.19 -41.72
C PHE A 57 -18.34 29.35 -42.30
N ARG A 58 -17.70 30.40 -42.83
CA ARG A 58 -18.41 31.57 -43.37
C ARG A 58 -17.89 32.01 -44.74
N PRO A 59 -17.77 31.09 -45.73
CA PRO A 59 -17.35 31.49 -47.07
C PRO A 59 -18.27 32.59 -47.62
N GLU A 60 -17.69 33.56 -48.32
CA GLU A 60 -18.44 34.65 -48.96
C GLU A 60 -19.14 34.17 -50.23
N ILE A 61 -18.51 33.24 -50.97
CA ILE A 61 -19.16 32.55 -52.09
C ILE A 61 -20.05 31.46 -51.50
N SER A 62 -21.37 31.64 -51.60
CA SER A 62 -22.30 30.64 -51.10
C SER A 62 -22.38 29.45 -52.05
N LEU A 63 -22.67 28.26 -51.51
CA LEU A 63 -22.90 27.06 -52.33
C LEU A 63 -24.10 27.24 -53.29
N LYS A 64 -25.03 28.14 -52.96
CA LYS A 64 -26.17 28.47 -53.84
C LYS A 64 -25.72 29.28 -55.06
N ASP A 65 -24.85 30.26 -54.84
CA ASP A 65 -24.29 31.08 -55.94
C ASP A 65 -23.42 30.23 -56.85
N LEU A 66 -22.64 29.33 -56.26
CA LEU A 66 -21.85 28.34 -57.00
C LEU A 66 -22.72 27.40 -57.84
N ALA A 67 -23.79 26.85 -57.26
CA ALA A 67 -24.71 25.97 -57.98
C ALA A 67 -25.40 26.68 -59.15
N LYS A 68 -25.67 27.98 -59.03
CA LYS A 68 -26.22 28.79 -60.10
C LYS A 68 -25.22 28.94 -61.26
N ILE A 69 -23.96 29.25 -60.96
CA ILE A 69 -22.88 29.38 -61.95
C ILE A 69 -22.61 28.05 -62.67
N LEU A 70 -22.64 26.93 -61.94
CA LEU A 70 -22.44 25.59 -62.52
C LEU A 70 -23.55 25.22 -63.52
N ASN A 71 -24.78 25.71 -63.32
CA ASN A 71 -25.92 25.46 -64.21
C ASN A 71 -25.92 26.34 -65.48
N GLU A 72 -25.14 27.42 -65.54
CA GLU A 72 -25.17 28.43 -66.62
C GLU A 72 -24.18 28.16 -67.77
N ASN A 73 -23.82 26.88 -68.05
CA ASN A 73 -22.80 26.47 -69.06
C ASN A 73 -21.39 27.03 -68.78
N CYS A 74 -20.78 26.59 -67.69
CA CYS A 74 -19.37 26.82 -67.37
C CYS A 74 -18.43 25.85 -68.13
N GLY A 75 -17.17 26.25 -68.34
CA GLY A 75 -16.17 25.37 -68.95
C GLY A 75 -15.84 24.17 -68.04
N PHE A 76 -15.40 23.04 -68.61
CA PHE A 76 -15.08 21.81 -67.85
C PHE A 76 -14.15 22.06 -66.65
N PHE A 77 -13.14 22.94 -66.83
CA PHE A 77 -12.19 23.27 -65.77
C PHE A 77 -12.82 24.09 -64.64
N GLU A 78 -13.68 25.05 -64.96
CA GLU A 78 -14.41 25.87 -63.99
C GLU A 78 -15.42 25.01 -63.21
N ALA A 79 -16.10 24.09 -63.89
CA ALA A 79 -16.97 23.11 -63.24
C ALA A 79 -16.21 22.23 -62.24
N ALA A 80 -15.03 21.73 -62.64
CA ALA A 80 -14.19 20.90 -61.78
C ALA A 80 -13.70 21.66 -60.54
N VAL A 81 -13.30 22.92 -60.68
CA VAL A 81 -12.87 23.77 -59.56
C VAL A 81 -14.06 24.11 -58.65
N GLY A 82 -15.25 24.37 -59.20
CA GLY A 82 -16.45 24.61 -58.42
C GLY A 82 -16.87 23.40 -57.58
N TYR A 83 -16.89 22.19 -58.15
CA TYR A 83 -17.14 20.99 -57.35
C TYR A 83 -16.06 20.76 -56.28
N ALA A 84 -14.78 21.00 -56.61
CA ALA A 84 -13.70 20.92 -55.63
C ALA A 84 -13.85 21.96 -54.50
N TYR A 85 -14.34 23.16 -54.83
CA TYR A 85 -14.62 24.23 -53.87
C TYR A 85 -15.71 23.83 -52.89
N ALA A 86 -16.79 23.18 -53.38
CA ALA A 86 -17.84 22.67 -52.50
C ALA A 86 -17.26 21.70 -51.44
N PHE A 87 -16.35 20.80 -51.81
CA PHE A 87 -15.64 19.96 -50.86
C PHE A 87 -14.71 20.77 -49.95
N ALA A 88 -13.96 21.74 -50.49
CA ALA A 88 -13.01 22.56 -49.76
C ALA A 88 -13.69 23.39 -48.64
N VAL A 89 -14.89 23.90 -48.89
CA VAL A 89 -15.71 24.65 -47.90
C VAL A 89 -16.06 23.79 -46.69
N PHE A 90 -16.25 22.47 -46.87
CA PHE A 90 -16.44 21.55 -45.75
C PHE A 90 -15.12 21.14 -45.10
N THR A 91 -14.06 20.89 -45.86
CA THR A 91 -12.80 20.36 -45.30
C THR A 91 -11.95 21.43 -44.61
N ALA A 92 -11.93 22.67 -45.10
CA ALA A 92 -11.11 23.75 -44.56
C ALA A 92 -11.38 24.04 -43.06
N PRO A 93 -12.64 24.15 -42.59
CA PRO A 93 -12.92 24.32 -41.16
C PRO A 93 -12.42 23.17 -40.26
N TYR A 94 -12.52 21.91 -40.71
CA TYR A 94 -12.01 20.77 -39.95
C TYR A 94 -10.48 20.80 -39.82
N CYS A 95 -9.76 21.29 -40.84
CA CYS A 95 -8.33 21.54 -40.76
C CYS A 95 -8.00 22.58 -39.67
N THR A 96 -8.76 23.67 -39.59
CA THR A 96 -8.63 24.68 -38.51
C THR A 96 -8.86 24.05 -37.14
N LEU A 97 -9.94 23.27 -36.99
CA LEU A 97 -10.29 22.60 -35.73
C LEU A 97 -9.15 21.67 -35.26
N ALA A 98 -8.55 20.91 -36.18
CA ALA A 98 -7.42 20.02 -35.89
C ALA A 98 -6.17 20.79 -35.43
N VAL A 99 -5.88 21.95 -36.04
CA VAL A 99 -4.76 22.82 -35.63
C VAL A 99 -5.02 23.43 -34.26
N VAL A 100 -6.24 23.94 -34.01
CA VAL A 100 -6.64 24.48 -32.70
C VAL A 100 -6.55 23.42 -31.61
N TYR A 101 -7.03 22.21 -31.88
CA TYR A 101 -6.91 21.08 -30.96
C TYR A 101 -5.44 20.76 -30.61
N LYS A 102 -4.56 20.70 -31.62
CA LYS A 102 -3.11 20.52 -31.38
C LYS A 102 -2.50 21.67 -30.58
N PHE A 103 -2.92 22.90 -30.84
CA PHE A 103 -2.46 24.07 -30.10
C PHE A 103 -2.93 24.05 -28.65
N LEU A 104 -4.19 23.70 -28.38
CA LEU A 104 -4.74 23.52 -27.04
C LEU A 104 -4.01 22.40 -26.27
N ASN A 105 -3.73 21.26 -26.91
CA ASN A 105 -2.92 20.20 -26.32
C ASN A 105 -1.49 20.67 -26.01
N ARG A 106 -0.89 21.50 -26.88
CA ARG A 106 0.42 22.10 -26.62
C ARG A 106 0.36 23.10 -25.46
N LEU A 107 -0.70 23.89 -25.33
CA LEU A 107 -0.92 24.79 -24.19
C LEU A 107 -1.10 24.05 -22.87
N LEU A 108 -1.77 22.90 -22.85
CA LEU A 108 -1.85 22.04 -21.66
C LEU A 108 -0.44 21.59 -21.21
N ARG A 109 0.42 21.22 -22.15
CA ARG A 109 1.84 20.91 -21.88
C ARG A 109 2.65 22.11 -21.38
N PHE A 110 2.26 23.33 -21.74
CA PHE A 110 2.86 24.56 -21.18
C PHE A 110 2.38 24.85 -19.75
N LYS A 111 1.14 24.48 -19.36
CA LYS A 111 0.70 24.58 -17.96
C LYS A 111 1.55 23.70 -17.03
N SER A 112 2.01 22.54 -17.51
CA SER A 112 2.96 21.66 -16.83
C SER A 112 4.29 22.35 -16.50
N ILE A 113 4.74 23.29 -17.34
CA ILE A 113 5.96 24.08 -17.09
C ILE A 113 5.77 25.04 -15.92
N ARG A 114 4.56 25.60 -15.76
CA ARG A 114 4.21 26.45 -14.59
C ARG A 114 4.27 25.66 -13.27
N TRP A 115 4.04 24.35 -13.33
CA TRP A 115 4.10 23.44 -12.17
C TRP A 115 5.52 23.06 -11.74
N LEU A 116 6.51 23.13 -12.66
CA LEU A 116 7.93 23.01 -12.31
C LEU A 116 8.37 24.11 -11.33
N PHE A 117 7.74 25.29 -11.40
CA PHE A 117 7.97 26.43 -10.50
C PHE A 117 7.04 26.47 -9.28
N SER A 118 6.23 25.43 -9.08
CA SER A 118 5.31 25.34 -7.95
C SER A 118 6.08 25.25 -6.61
N LYS A 119 5.56 25.90 -5.57
CA LYS A 119 6.02 25.75 -4.17
C LYS A 119 5.48 24.49 -3.48
N LYS A 120 4.62 23.71 -4.15
CA LYS A 120 4.01 22.49 -3.62
C LYS A 120 5.04 21.41 -3.30
N ARG A 121 4.69 20.52 -2.37
CA ARG A 121 5.49 19.31 -2.07
C ARG A 121 5.62 18.45 -3.31
N ARG A 122 6.80 17.89 -3.56
CA ARG A 122 7.08 17.12 -4.79
C ARG A 122 7.15 15.63 -4.47
N ILE A 123 6.38 14.87 -5.23
CA ILE A 123 6.35 13.40 -5.17
C ILE A 123 6.77 12.88 -6.53
N ILE A 124 7.62 11.85 -6.54
CA ILE A 124 8.08 11.22 -7.77
C ILE A 124 7.63 9.77 -7.77
N VAL A 125 6.92 9.37 -8.80
CA VAL A 125 6.36 8.03 -8.94
C VAL A 125 7.00 7.34 -10.14
N PHE A 126 7.56 6.16 -9.93
CA PHE A 126 8.13 5.30 -10.96
C PHE A 126 7.24 4.08 -11.21
N GLY A 127 7.06 3.74 -12.49
CA GLY A 127 6.14 2.68 -12.91
C GLY A 127 4.76 3.22 -13.27
N TYR A 128 4.01 2.50 -14.10
CA TYR A 128 2.62 2.85 -14.41
C TYR A 128 1.80 1.59 -14.69
N ASN A 129 1.17 1.07 -13.65
CA ASN A 129 0.30 -0.11 -13.66
C ASN A 129 -1.06 0.25 -13.02
N GLU A 130 -1.94 -0.73 -12.84
CA GLU A 130 -3.27 -0.49 -12.25
C GLU A 130 -3.18 0.11 -10.84
N GLU A 131 -2.25 -0.34 -10.00
CA GLU A 131 -2.01 0.22 -8.66
C GLU A 131 -1.60 1.70 -8.70
N VAL A 132 -0.72 2.09 -9.64
CA VAL A 132 -0.33 3.50 -9.81
C VAL A 132 -1.47 4.33 -10.39
N LYS A 133 -2.31 3.75 -11.27
CA LYS A 133 -3.51 4.45 -11.77
C LYS A 133 -4.45 4.79 -10.62
N ILE A 134 -4.67 3.85 -9.70
CA ILE A 134 -5.45 4.02 -8.48
C ILE A 134 -4.81 5.09 -7.57
N LEU A 135 -3.52 4.95 -7.28
CA LEU A 135 -2.76 5.86 -6.41
C LEU A 135 -2.85 7.32 -6.90
N LEU A 136 -2.90 7.51 -8.21
CA LEU A 136 -2.98 8.83 -8.87
C LEU A 136 -4.42 9.26 -9.17
N ALA A 137 -5.41 8.43 -8.88
CA ALA A 137 -6.81 8.75 -9.13
C ALA A 137 -7.30 9.78 -8.09
N GLY A 138 -7.49 11.02 -8.53
CA GLY A 138 -8.01 12.08 -7.66
C GLY A 138 -7.34 13.43 -7.89
N LYS A 139 -7.73 14.42 -7.08
CA LYS A 139 -7.16 15.78 -7.15
C LYS A 139 -6.19 16.00 -6.00
N HIS A 140 -4.91 15.77 -6.27
CA HIS A 140 -3.82 16.02 -5.32
C HIS A 140 -3.44 17.51 -5.32
N LYS A 141 -4.25 18.33 -4.64
CA LYS A 141 -4.07 19.80 -4.65
C LYS A 141 -2.77 20.26 -3.97
N ASP A 142 -2.27 19.50 -3.00
CA ASP A 142 -1.10 19.89 -2.20
C ASP A 142 0.24 19.43 -2.78
N TYR A 143 0.18 18.56 -3.80
CA TYR A 143 1.34 17.91 -4.39
C TYR A 143 1.61 18.36 -5.82
N CYS A 144 2.88 18.30 -6.20
CA CYS A 144 3.35 18.33 -7.58
C CYS A 144 3.90 16.94 -7.89
N ILE A 145 3.14 16.15 -8.65
CA ILE A 145 3.47 14.75 -8.91
C ILE A 145 4.19 14.62 -10.25
N HIS A 146 5.33 13.96 -10.22
CA HIS A 146 6.08 13.58 -11.41
C HIS A 146 5.97 12.06 -11.62
N LEU A 147 5.33 11.63 -12.70
CA LEU A 147 5.25 10.22 -13.09
C LEU A 147 6.36 9.89 -14.10
N VAL A 148 7.16 8.86 -13.82
CA VAL A 148 8.24 8.39 -14.68
C VAL A 148 7.95 6.94 -15.09
N SER A 149 7.52 6.76 -16.35
CA SER A 149 7.27 5.42 -16.90
C SER A 149 7.30 5.43 -18.43
N ALA A 150 7.93 4.42 -19.02
CA ALA A 150 7.92 4.21 -20.47
C ALA A 150 6.58 3.66 -21.00
N GLU A 151 5.72 3.16 -20.11
CA GLU A 151 4.52 2.37 -20.45
C GLU A 151 3.27 3.24 -20.70
N VAL A 152 3.29 4.50 -20.29
CA VAL A 152 2.15 5.44 -20.46
C VAL A 152 1.85 5.66 -21.94
N SER A 153 0.58 5.50 -22.34
CA SER A 153 0.10 5.82 -23.69
C SER A 153 -0.05 7.34 -23.92
N ASN A 154 -0.28 7.76 -25.17
CA ASN A 154 -0.50 9.19 -25.47
C ASN A 154 -1.80 9.72 -24.84
N ASP A 155 -2.85 8.91 -24.82
CA ASP A 155 -4.17 9.32 -24.35
C ASP A 155 -4.20 9.40 -22.81
N GLU A 156 -3.56 8.43 -22.14
CA GLU A 156 -3.34 8.46 -20.69
C GLU A 156 -2.45 9.63 -20.27
N GLU A 157 -1.39 9.94 -21.03
CA GLU A 157 -0.55 11.12 -20.76
C GLU A 157 -1.37 12.41 -20.76
N LEU A 158 -2.30 12.56 -21.70
CA LEU A 158 -3.19 13.72 -21.76
C LEU A 158 -4.18 13.76 -20.60
N ALA A 159 -4.71 12.62 -20.16
CA ALA A 159 -5.58 12.53 -18.99
C ALA A 159 -4.83 12.95 -17.71
N LEU A 160 -3.66 12.36 -17.46
CA LEU A 160 -2.80 12.66 -16.32
C LEU A 160 -2.38 14.15 -16.29
N LEU A 161 -2.05 14.72 -17.45
CA LEU A 161 -1.72 16.15 -17.56
C LEU A 161 -2.91 17.06 -17.22
N ARG A 162 -4.15 16.63 -17.50
CA ARG A 162 -5.37 17.38 -17.09
C ARG A 162 -5.55 17.34 -15.57
N ASP A 163 -5.16 16.24 -14.94
CA ASP A 163 -5.19 16.07 -13.48
C ASP A 163 -4.00 16.74 -12.78
N GLY A 164 -3.09 17.33 -13.56
CA GLY A 164 -1.95 18.10 -13.06
C GLY A 164 -0.67 17.27 -12.85
N ILE A 165 -0.65 16.03 -13.32
CA ILE A 165 0.50 15.13 -13.16
C ILE A 165 1.49 15.35 -14.31
N VAL A 166 2.77 15.55 -13.97
CA VAL A 166 3.83 15.75 -14.96
C VAL A 166 4.38 14.37 -15.37
N VAL A 167 4.11 13.96 -16.61
CA VAL A 167 4.52 12.64 -17.12
C VAL A 167 5.85 12.70 -17.89
N HIS A 168 6.77 11.82 -17.55
CA HIS A 168 8.06 11.61 -18.20
C HIS A 168 8.12 10.20 -18.78
N ARG A 169 8.03 10.11 -20.11
CA ARG A 169 8.00 8.82 -20.83
C ARG A 169 9.38 8.27 -21.11
N ILE A 170 10.04 7.81 -20.05
CA ILE A 170 11.45 7.43 -20.03
C ILE A 170 11.62 6.17 -19.19
N ASP A 171 12.56 5.31 -19.61
CA ASP A 171 13.06 4.20 -18.79
C ASP A 171 14.43 4.60 -18.23
N CYS A 172 14.46 5.03 -16.96
CA CYS A 172 15.66 5.57 -16.33
C CYS A 172 16.81 4.55 -16.25
N LEU A 173 16.51 3.25 -16.15
CA LEU A 173 17.52 2.21 -16.06
C LEU A 173 18.27 1.99 -17.39
N LYS A 174 17.74 2.50 -18.51
CA LYS A 174 18.35 2.43 -19.84
C LYS A 174 19.07 3.71 -20.25
N LEU A 175 19.02 4.77 -19.43
CA LEU A 175 19.67 6.02 -19.75
C LEU A 175 21.17 5.99 -19.36
N PRO A 176 22.06 6.58 -20.18
CA PRO A 176 23.43 6.85 -19.77
C PRO A 176 23.48 7.81 -18.57
N ASP A 177 24.45 7.63 -17.66
CA ASP A 177 24.54 8.40 -16.39
C ASP A 177 24.49 9.93 -16.61
N ARG A 178 25.17 10.46 -17.64
CA ARG A 178 25.13 11.90 -17.96
C ARG A 178 23.71 12.41 -18.31
N GLN A 179 22.93 11.61 -19.02
CA GLN A 179 21.55 11.97 -19.37
C GLN A 179 20.61 11.82 -18.18
N LEU A 180 20.85 10.80 -17.36
CA LEU A 180 20.11 10.56 -16.12
C LEU A 180 20.28 11.72 -15.13
N LYS A 181 21.51 12.19 -14.92
CA LYS A 181 21.80 13.35 -14.07
C LYS A 181 21.05 14.60 -14.53
N TYR A 182 21.16 14.95 -15.82
CA TYR A 182 20.43 16.09 -16.38
C TYR A 182 18.91 15.96 -16.21
N PHE A 183 18.38 14.75 -16.38
CA PHE A 183 16.97 14.47 -16.19
C PHE A 183 16.53 14.70 -14.73
N PHE A 184 17.30 14.20 -13.77
CA PHE A 184 17.05 14.37 -12.34
C PHE A 184 17.16 15.82 -11.87
N GLU A 185 18.15 16.57 -12.37
CA GLU A 185 18.26 18.01 -12.11
C GLU A 185 17.03 18.77 -12.62
N ARG A 186 16.55 18.42 -13.83
CA ARG A 186 15.34 19.01 -14.42
C ARG A 186 14.06 18.65 -13.64
N MET A 187 14.01 17.49 -13.00
CA MET A 187 12.94 17.11 -12.08
C MET A 187 13.06 17.78 -10.70
N GLU A 188 14.11 18.57 -10.47
CA GLU A 188 14.52 19.14 -9.18
C GLU A 188 14.34 18.14 -8.01
N LEU A 189 14.99 16.98 -8.09
CA LEU A 189 14.95 15.95 -7.04
C LEU A 189 15.20 16.50 -5.63
N LYS A 190 15.96 17.60 -5.51
CA LYS A 190 16.23 18.32 -4.26
C LYS A 190 14.98 18.87 -3.55
N LYS A 191 13.82 18.87 -4.20
CA LYS A 191 12.53 19.26 -3.61
C LYS A 191 11.64 18.06 -3.30
N ALA A 192 12.04 16.86 -3.73
CA ALA A 192 11.26 15.65 -3.50
C ALA A 192 11.45 15.15 -2.07
N ARG A 193 10.34 14.96 -1.37
CA ARG A 193 10.32 14.33 -0.04
C ARG A 193 9.97 12.86 -0.11
N GLU A 194 9.16 12.47 -1.10
CA GLU A 194 8.73 11.10 -1.30
C GLU A 194 9.07 10.62 -2.71
N ILE A 195 9.65 9.42 -2.79
CA ILE A 195 9.91 8.70 -4.05
C ILE A 195 9.22 7.33 -3.97
N ILE A 196 8.29 7.10 -4.88
CA ILE A 196 7.45 5.91 -4.94
C ILE A 196 7.94 5.04 -6.12
N LEU A 197 8.41 3.84 -5.82
CA LEU A 197 8.95 2.85 -6.78
C LEU A 197 7.94 1.71 -6.93
N PHE A 198 6.96 1.89 -7.80
CA PHE A 198 5.77 1.04 -7.96
C PHE A 198 5.68 0.44 -9.37
N ASP A 199 6.82 0.04 -9.93
CA ASP A 199 6.84 -0.79 -11.13
C ASP A 199 6.24 -2.18 -10.82
N SER A 200 5.63 -2.80 -11.82
CA SER A 200 5.06 -4.14 -11.70
C SER A 200 6.12 -5.19 -11.34
N SER A 201 7.39 -4.96 -11.70
CA SER A 201 8.51 -5.81 -11.31
C SER A 201 9.20 -5.34 -10.04
N SER A 202 9.16 -6.15 -8.98
CA SER A 202 9.89 -5.90 -7.74
C SER A 202 11.41 -5.78 -7.95
N ALA A 203 11.97 -6.54 -8.90
CA ALA A 203 13.40 -6.45 -9.25
C ALA A 203 13.75 -5.10 -9.90
N LYS A 204 12.82 -4.54 -10.70
CA LYS A 204 13.00 -3.23 -11.32
C LYS A 204 12.90 -2.11 -10.26
N ASN A 205 12.00 -2.24 -9.29
CA ASN A 205 11.93 -1.32 -8.15
C ASN A 205 13.22 -1.34 -7.33
N PHE A 206 13.78 -2.53 -7.05
CA PHE A 206 15.09 -2.63 -6.40
C PHE A 206 16.20 -1.98 -7.23
N SER A 207 16.24 -2.21 -8.54
CA SER A 207 17.24 -1.59 -9.43
C SER A 207 17.15 -0.05 -9.43
N LEU A 208 15.93 0.50 -9.42
CA LEU A 208 15.69 1.94 -9.28
C LEU A 208 16.14 2.45 -7.91
N TYR A 209 15.88 1.69 -6.85
CA TYR A 209 16.33 2.03 -5.51
C TYR A 209 17.87 2.11 -5.43
N GLN A 210 18.58 1.14 -5.99
CA GLN A 210 20.04 1.13 -6.07
C GLN A 210 20.58 2.32 -6.88
N MET A 211 19.92 2.68 -7.98
CA MET A 211 20.31 3.82 -8.83
C MET A 211 20.36 5.15 -8.06
N PHE A 212 19.46 5.37 -7.10
CA PHE A 212 19.46 6.58 -6.25
C PHE A 212 20.56 6.60 -5.19
N HIS A 213 21.20 5.46 -4.93
CA HIS A 213 22.29 5.31 -3.98
C HIS A 213 23.68 5.39 -4.63
N LYS A 214 23.75 5.66 -5.95
CA LYS A 214 24.99 6.11 -6.60
C LYS A 214 25.30 7.55 -6.18
N ASP A 215 26.56 7.87 -5.86
CA ASP A 215 26.97 9.15 -5.25
C ASP A 215 26.48 10.39 -6.02
N GLU A 216 26.58 10.37 -7.34
CA GLU A 216 26.15 11.48 -8.20
C GLU A 216 24.64 11.79 -8.07
N ASN A 217 23.82 10.75 -7.90
CA ASN A 217 22.36 10.88 -7.77
C ASN A 217 21.96 11.14 -6.32
N LYS A 218 22.66 10.54 -5.37
CA LYS A 218 22.44 10.71 -3.93
C LYS A 218 22.58 12.18 -3.51
N ALA A 219 23.54 12.89 -4.09
CA ALA A 219 23.76 14.32 -3.86
C ALA A 219 22.60 15.23 -4.31
N LEU A 220 21.71 14.74 -5.17
CA LEU A 220 20.56 15.50 -5.66
C LEU A 220 19.34 15.39 -4.74
N LEU A 221 19.36 14.48 -3.77
CA LEU A 221 18.23 14.16 -2.89
C LEU A 221 18.32 14.90 -1.56
N LEU A 222 17.17 15.24 -0.98
CA LEU A 222 17.10 15.71 0.41
C LEU A 222 17.62 14.62 1.37
N GLU A 223 18.21 15.05 2.49
CA GLU A 223 18.69 14.12 3.53
C GLU A 223 17.56 13.24 4.09
N ASP A 224 16.35 13.79 4.23
CA ASP A 224 15.17 13.15 4.79
C ASP A 224 14.19 12.53 3.78
N VAL A 225 14.61 12.33 2.52
CA VAL A 225 13.74 11.71 1.50
C VAL A 225 13.33 10.29 1.91
N LYS A 226 12.04 9.97 1.74
CA LYS A 226 11.46 8.65 1.98
C LYS A 226 11.19 7.93 0.67
N PHE A 227 11.63 6.67 0.60
CA PHE A 227 11.36 5.76 -0.49
C PHE A 227 10.23 4.80 -0.11
N PHE A 228 9.26 4.62 -0.99
CA PHE A 228 8.28 3.55 -0.94
C PHE A 228 8.59 2.57 -2.06
N CYS A 229 8.94 1.33 -1.72
CA CYS A 229 9.39 0.32 -2.68
C CYS A 229 8.40 -0.84 -2.71
N ARG A 230 7.65 -0.98 -3.81
CA ARG A 230 6.71 -2.09 -3.99
C ARG A 230 7.45 -3.40 -4.19
N CYS A 231 7.18 -4.39 -3.34
CA CYS A 231 7.76 -5.73 -3.41
C CYS A 231 6.74 -6.82 -3.03
N GLU A 232 6.46 -7.75 -3.95
CA GLU A 232 5.55 -8.89 -3.73
C GLU A 232 6.28 -10.25 -3.64
N ASP A 233 7.61 -10.22 -3.82
CA ASP A 233 8.48 -11.38 -3.78
C ASP A 233 9.35 -11.35 -2.51
N ASP A 234 9.26 -12.41 -1.70
CA ASP A 234 9.95 -12.49 -0.41
C ASP A 234 11.48 -12.60 -0.57
N GLY A 235 11.96 -13.19 -1.66
CA GLY A 235 13.38 -13.27 -1.99
C GLY A 235 13.96 -11.89 -2.31
N ILE A 236 13.27 -11.13 -3.16
CA ILE A 236 13.65 -9.76 -3.50
C ILE A 236 13.52 -8.84 -2.27
N LYS A 237 12.47 -9.00 -1.45
CA LYS A 237 12.29 -8.25 -0.20
C LYS A 237 13.52 -8.38 0.70
N ARG A 238 14.02 -9.60 0.93
CA ARG A 238 15.25 -9.85 1.71
C ARG A 238 16.47 -9.14 1.12
N ILE A 239 16.63 -9.19 -0.21
CA ILE A 239 17.74 -8.49 -0.90
C ILE A 239 17.66 -6.97 -0.72
N ILE A 240 16.44 -6.39 -0.79
CA ILE A 240 16.23 -4.96 -0.55
C ILE A 240 16.60 -4.59 0.90
N GLU A 241 16.13 -5.38 1.87
CA GLU A 241 16.43 -5.20 3.30
C GLU A 241 17.94 -5.27 3.57
N ASP A 242 18.62 -6.32 3.10
CA ASP A 242 20.08 -6.50 3.25
C ASP A 242 20.86 -5.36 2.60
N TYR A 243 20.44 -4.94 1.40
CA TYR A 243 21.08 -3.82 0.71
C TYR A 243 20.92 -2.52 1.50
N HIS A 244 19.72 -2.22 2.00
CA HIS A 244 19.47 -1.02 2.81
C HIS A 244 20.27 -1.03 4.12
N ASP A 245 20.22 -2.14 4.86
CA ASP A 245 20.92 -2.30 6.13
C ASP A 245 22.45 -2.22 5.95
N SER A 246 23.00 -2.73 4.85
CA SER A 246 24.44 -2.60 4.56
C SER A 246 24.87 -1.16 4.35
N ARG A 247 24.02 -0.32 3.75
CA ARG A 247 24.28 1.10 3.50
C ARG A 247 24.14 1.97 4.75
N MET A 248 23.41 1.52 5.77
CA MET A 248 23.36 2.21 7.07
C MET A 248 24.64 2.04 7.88
N LYS A 249 25.38 0.92 7.68
CA LYS A 249 26.62 0.62 8.42
C LYS A 249 27.85 1.36 7.88
N ASP A 250 27.74 1.95 6.69
CA ASP A 250 28.81 2.70 6.05
C ASP A 250 28.95 4.09 6.71
N LYS A 251 30.08 4.32 7.39
CA LYS A 251 30.35 5.55 8.15
C LYS A 251 30.55 6.78 7.26
N ASP A 252 30.93 6.59 5.99
CA ASP A 252 31.13 7.67 5.03
C ASP A 252 29.82 8.04 4.31
N ALA A 253 28.84 7.13 4.32
CA ALA A 253 27.49 7.40 3.88
C ALA A 253 26.74 8.15 5.00
N LYS A 254 26.69 9.50 4.93
CA LYS A 254 25.57 10.27 5.51
C LYS A 254 24.29 9.46 5.28
N GLY A 255 23.64 9.05 6.37
CA GLY A 255 22.84 7.82 6.53
C GLY A 255 21.98 7.38 5.34
N ALA A 256 21.73 6.07 5.25
CA ALA A 256 20.81 5.53 4.25
C ALA A 256 19.48 6.30 4.29
N LYS A 257 18.93 6.60 3.11
CA LYS A 257 17.65 7.31 3.02
C LYS A 257 16.54 6.47 3.65
N ASP A 258 15.45 7.11 4.06
CA ASP A 258 14.34 6.37 4.65
C ASP A 258 13.73 5.44 3.60
N LEU A 259 13.41 4.21 4.00
CA LEU A 259 12.85 3.18 3.13
C LEU A 259 11.68 2.51 3.83
N GLU A 260 10.62 2.33 3.05
CA GLU A 260 9.49 1.48 3.38
C GLU A 260 9.25 0.50 2.22
N ILE A 261 9.21 -0.79 2.53
CA ILE A 261 8.88 -1.84 1.57
C ILE A 261 7.39 -2.11 1.68
N VAL A 262 6.69 -2.04 0.54
CA VAL A 262 5.23 -2.10 0.49
C VAL A 262 4.82 -3.36 -0.26
N SER A 263 4.00 -4.20 0.38
CA SER A 263 3.25 -5.27 -0.28
C SER A 263 1.78 -4.91 -0.29
N ILE A 264 1.15 -4.97 -1.46
CA ILE A 264 -0.26 -4.68 -1.64
C ILE A 264 -1.11 -5.74 -0.94
N HIS A 265 -0.72 -7.02 -1.03
CA HIS A 265 -1.42 -8.09 -0.33
C HIS A 265 -1.35 -7.93 1.19
N GLU A 266 -0.21 -7.50 1.72
CA GLU A 266 -0.06 -7.21 3.14
C GLU A 266 -0.94 -6.04 3.59
N LEU A 267 -0.95 -4.92 2.84
CA LEU A 267 -1.81 -3.78 3.13
C LEU A 267 -3.30 -4.13 3.14
N ARG A 268 -3.75 -4.94 2.17
CA ARG A 268 -5.14 -5.42 2.08
C ARG A 268 -5.53 -6.21 3.32
N VAL A 269 -4.69 -7.15 3.73
CA VAL A 269 -4.93 -7.97 4.92
C VAL A 269 -4.93 -7.10 6.18
N ARG A 270 -3.99 -6.16 6.30
CA ARG A 270 -3.94 -5.24 7.45
C ARG A 270 -5.23 -4.44 7.58
N LYS A 271 -5.71 -3.83 6.50
CA LYS A 271 -6.96 -3.06 6.50
C LYS A 271 -8.16 -3.95 6.81
N MET A 272 -8.22 -5.13 6.19
CA MET A 272 -9.26 -6.13 6.45
C MET A 272 -9.34 -6.51 7.94
N LEU A 273 -8.21 -6.81 8.59
CA LEU A 273 -8.18 -7.23 9.99
C LEU A 273 -8.36 -6.07 10.97
N ALA A 274 -8.09 -4.83 10.55
CA ALA A 274 -8.41 -3.65 11.33
C ALA A 274 -9.94 -3.39 11.38
N GLU A 275 -10.63 -3.61 10.27
CA GLU A 275 -12.10 -3.45 10.17
C GLU A 275 -12.86 -4.67 10.72
N HIS A 276 -12.35 -5.87 10.47
CA HIS A 276 -12.93 -7.14 10.88
C HIS A 276 -11.91 -8.01 11.63
N PRO A 277 -11.68 -7.76 12.93
CA PRO A 277 -10.67 -8.45 13.72
C PRO A 277 -10.96 -9.94 13.91
N LEU A 278 -9.91 -10.75 14.03
CA LEU A 278 -10.02 -12.22 14.16
C LEU A 278 -10.80 -12.70 15.39
N HIS A 279 -10.87 -11.86 16.42
CA HIS A 279 -11.51 -12.18 17.69
C HIS A 279 -12.92 -11.58 17.81
N GLU A 280 -13.47 -11.03 16.72
CA GLU A 280 -14.81 -10.42 16.67
C GLU A 280 -15.90 -11.37 17.20
N TYR A 281 -15.81 -12.66 16.86
CA TYR A 281 -16.68 -13.73 17.37
C TYR A 281 -16.83 -13.73 18.90
N TYR A 282 -15.74 -13.46 19.62
CA TYR A 282 -15.69 -13.48 21.07
C TYR A 282 -15.98 -12.13 21.73
N LEU A 283 -15.98 -11.03 20.97
CA LEU A 283 -16.34 -9.72 21.51
C LEU A 283 -17.77 -9.77 22.06
N ASN A 284 -17.96 -9.23 23.27
CA ASN A 284 -19.26 -9.21 23.96
C ASN A 284 -19.90 -10.61 24.14
N SER A 285 -19.13 -11.70 24.11
CA SER A 285 -19.61 -13.05 24.40
C SER A 285 -19.68 -13.37 25.90
N GLY A 286 -19.00 -12.57 26.73
CA GLY A 286 -18.78 -12.85 28.15
C GLY A 286 -17.71 -13.92 28.42
N ILE A 287 -17.14 -14.53 27.38
CA ILE A 287 -16.06 -15.52 27.51
C ILE A 287 -14.75 -14.79 27.82
N ASP A 288 -14.03 -15.26 28.83
CA ASP A 288 -12.70 -14.77 29.19
C ASP A 288 -11.70 -14.97 28.02
N PRO A 289 -10.86 -13.98 27.67
CA PRO A 289 -9.83 -14.10 26.64
C PRO A 289 -8.94 -15.34 26.75
N LYS A 290 -8.67 -15.84 27.96
CA LYS A 290 -7.88 -17.07 28.17
C LYS A 290 -8.53 -18.30 27.55
N ASN A 291 -9.86 -18.30 27.46
CA ASN A 291 -10.66 -19.38 26.89
C ASN A 291 -11.05 -19.14 25.43
N TRP A 292 -10.54 -18.08 24.80
CA TRP A 292 -10.78 -17.85 23.38
C TRP A 292 -10.01 -18.90 22.57
N LYS A 293 -10.69 -19.52 21.62
CA LYS A 293 -10.09 -20.50 20.71
C LYS A 293 -10.29 -20.01 19.29
N LEU A 294 -9.24 -19.48 18.69
CA LEU A 294 -9.34 -18.95 17.34
C LEU A 294 -9.23 -20.10 16.36
N HIS A 295 -10.32 -20.41 15.67
CA HIS A 295 -10.37 -21.44 14.63
C HIS A 295 -10.69 -20.78 13.29
N LEU A 296 -9.66 -20.58 12.48
CA LEU A 296 -9.75 -19.85 11.22
C LEU A 296 -9.84 -20.83 10.06
N LEU A 297 -10.59 -20.44 9.03
CA LEU A 297 -10.63 -21.12 7.75
C LEU A 297 -10.16 -20.18 6.64
N ILE A 298 -9.08 -20.52 5.95
CA ILE A 298 -8.54 -19.79 4.80
C ILE A 298 -8.74 -20.65 3.55
N ILE A 299 -9.49 -20.13 2.60
CA ILE A 299 -9.83 -20.83 1.35
C ILE A 299 -9.15 -20.12 0.19
N GLY A 300 -8.26 -20.83 -0.50
CA GLY A 300 -7.38 -20.26 -1.52
C GLY A 300 -6.07 -19.77 -0.90
N PHE A 301 -4.97 -20.49 -1.16
CA PHE A 301 -3.65 -20.24 -0.58
C PHE A 301 -2.68 -19.55 -1.54
N GLY A 302 -3.20 -18.60 -2.32
CA GLY A 302 -2.39 -17.65 -3.08
C GLY A 302 -1.72 -16.60 -2.17
N LYS A 303 -1.14 -15.55 -2.75
CA LYS A 303 -0.42 -14.50 -2.01
C LYS A 303 -1.25 -13.84 -0.90
N LEU A 304 -2.53 -13.54 -1.18
CA LEU A 304 -3.43 -12.97 -0.17
C LEU A 304 -3.67 -13.92 1.01
N GLY A 305 -3.95 -15.21 0.74
CA GLY A 305 -4.17 -16.21 1.79
C GLY A 305 -2.92 -16.49 2.62
N GLN A 306 -1.74 -16.48 1.99
CA GLN A 306 -0.47 -16.58 2.70
C GLN A 306 -0.22 -15.37 3.61
N GLN A 307 -0.44 -14.15 3.13
CA GLN A 307 -0.30 -12.94 3.96
C GLN A 307 -1.31 -12.91 5.11
N LEU A 308 -2.54 -13.36 4.87
CA LEU A 308 -3.54 -13.52 5.93
C LEU A 308 -3.06 -14.48 7.02
N LEU A 309 -2.53 -15.65 6.64
CA LEU A 309 -2.02 -16.62 7.60
C LEU A 309 -0.87 -16.04 8.43
N LEU A 310 0.10 -15.37 7.81
CA LEU A 310 1.23 -14.75 8.51
C LEU A 310 0.77 -13.67 9.51
N GLN A 311 -0.19 -12.83 9.12
CA GLN A 311 -0.75 -11.80 10.00
C GLN A 311 -1.62 -12.41 11.11
N ALA A 312 -2.36 -13.48 10.83
CA ALA A 312 -3.18 -14.17 11.80
C ALA A 312 -2.37 -14.88 12.88
N MET A 313 -1.16 -15.36 12.56
CA MET A 313 -0.22 -15.87 13.58
C MET A 313 0.11 -14.79 14.61
N ASN A 314 0.29 -13.54 14.19
CA ASN A 314 0.61 -12.42 15.09
C ASN A 314 -0.65 -11.92 15.83
N LEU A 315 -1.71 -11.57 15.10
CA LEU A 315 -2.93 -10.96 15.64
C LEU A 315 -3.87 -11.96 16.34
N GLY A 316 -3.65 -13.25 16.16
CA GLY A 316 -4.39 -14.30 16.85
C GLY A 316 -3.94 -14.55 18.30
N VAL A 317 -2.88 -13.89 18.76
CA VAL A 317 -2.37 -14.01 20.14
C VAL A 317 -3.18 -13.10 21.07
N VAL A 318 -4.31 -13.63 21.54
CA VAL A 318 -5.26 -12.90 22.40
C VAL A 318 -5.11 -13.22 23.89
N SER A 319 -4.36 -14.28 24.21
CA SER A 319 -3.88 -14.61 25.55
C SER A 319 -2.55 -15.36 25.47
N SER A 320 -1.88 -15.56 26.60
CA SER A 320 -0.68 -16.39 26.66
C SER A 320 -0.98 -17.87 26.37
N GLU A 321 -2.23 -18.31 26.52
CA GLU A 321 -2.62 -19.73 26.50
C GLU A 321 -3.59 -20.09 25.37
N ASN A 322 -4.16 -19.11 24.64
CA ASN A 322 -5.18 -19.39 23.65
C ASN A 322 -4.68 -20.34 22.54
N GLU A 323 -5.55 -21.23 22.06
CA GLU A 323 -5.26 -22.08 20.91
C GLU A 323 -5.61 -21.33 19.62
N ILE A 324 -4.69 -21.36 18.66
CA ILE A 324 -4.89 -20.85 17.29
C ILE A 324 -4.84 -22.06 16.35
N ILE A 325 -5.94 -22.31 15.67
CA ILE A 325 -6.07 -23.35 14.64
C ILE A 325 -6.38 -22.65 13.33
N VAL A 326 -5.63 -22.96 12.28
CA VAL A 326 -5.91 -22.45 10.93
C VAL A 326 -6.04 -23.61 9.97
N ASP A 327 -7.23 -23.78 9.40
CA ASP A 327 -7.46 -24.67 8.28
C ASP A 327 -7.24 -23.93 6.97
N VAL A 328 -6.33 -24.42 6.14
CA VAL A 328 -6.03 -23.88 4.82
C VAL A 328 -6.50 -24.86 3.76
N VAL A 329 -7.38 -24.41 2.87
CA VAL A 329 -7.96 -25.25 1.81
C VAL A 329 -7.54 -24.72 0.45
N ASP A 330 -6.88 -25.54 -0.37
CA ASP A 330 -6.54 -25.22 -1.75
C ASP A 330 -6.38 -26.51 -2.58
N PHE A 331 -6.70 -26.45 -3.88
CA PHE A 331 -6.54 -27.61 -4.76
C PHE A 331 -5.07 -27.92 -5.07
N ASP A 332 -4.20 -26.89 -5.06
CA ASP A 332 -2.75 -26.98 -5.28
C ASP A 332 -1.98 -26.74 -3.97
N ILE A 333 -2.53 -27.20 -2.84
CA ILE A 333 -1.96 -26.87 -1.53
C ILE A 333 -0.54 -27.39 -1.34
N GLN A 334 -0.19 -28.55 -1.93
CA GLN A 334 1.11 -29.17 -1.71
C GLN A 334 2.27 -28.32 -2.28
N ASN A 335 2.07 -27.74 -3.47
CA ASN A 335 3.05 -26.82 -4.07
C ASN A 335 3.11 -25.49 -3.32
N LYS A 336 1.96 -24.91 -2.97
CA LYS A 336 1.91 -23.63 -2.24
C LYS A 336 2.50 -23.74 -0.84
N LYS A 337 2.24 -24.86 -0.14
CA LYS A 337 2.79 -25.18 1.19
C LYS A 337 4.30 -25.34 1.16
N SER A 338 4.87 -26.03 0.16
CA SER A 338 6.33 -26.21 0.07
C SER A 338 7.07 -24.88 -0.11
N ILE A 339 6.51 -23.97 -0.90
CA ILE A 339 7.04 -22.61 -1.04
C ILE A 339 6.88 -21.83 0.28
N PHE A 340 5.71 -21.91 0.90
CA PHE A 340 5.40 -21.23 2.16
C PHE A 340 6.27 -21.70 3.34
N ALA A 341 6.66 -22.98 3.36
CA ALA A 341 7.56 -23.56 4.36
C ALA A 341 8.90 -22.84 4.46
N ASN A 342 9.38 -22.22 3.36
CA ASN A 342 10.64 -21.44 3.33
C ASN A 342 10.63 -20.19 4.22
N ASN A 343 9.49 -19.83 4.79
CA ASN A 343 9.37 -18.77 5.79
C ASN A 343 9.69 -19.25 7.21
N PHE A 344 9.75 -20.56 7.45
CA PHE A 344 9.91 -21.12 8.79
C PHE A 344 11.21 -21.91 8.91
N ASN A 345 11.60 -22.18 10.15
CA ASN A 345 12.71 -23.05 10.47
C ASN A 345 12.19 -24.33 11.14
N GLU A 346 12.58 -25.49 10.62
CA GLU A 346 12.13 -26.81 11.09
C GLU A 346 12.55 -27.12 12.54
N ASP A 347 13.61 -26.48 13.07
CA ASP A 347 14.04 -26.65 14.47
C ASP A 347 13.08 -25.99 15.48
N TYR A 348 12.26 -25.06 15.01
CA TYR A 348 11.33 -24.28 15.83
C TYR A 348 9.86 -24.57 15.51
N VAL A 349 9.55 -24.79 14.23
CA VAL A 349 8.22 -25.15 13.75
C VAL A 349 8.23 -26.59 13.26
N GLU A 350 7.40 -27.44 13.86
CA GLU A 350 7.24 -28.82 13.43
C GLU A 350 6.49 -28.85 12.11
N ILE A 351 7.20 -29.11 11.01
CA ILE A 351 6.66 -29.14 9.64
C ILE A 351 6.35 -30.59 9.25
N GLY A 352 5.06 -30.94 9.29
CA GLY A 352 4.54 -32.24 8.86
C GLY A 352 4.03 -32.26 7.41
N GLU A 353 3.50 -33.41 7.00
CA GLU A 353 2.93 -33.60 5.66
C GLU A 353 1.70 -32.72 5.43
N ASP A 354 0.78 -32.63 6.39
CA ASP A 354 -0.45 -31.85 6.24
C ASP A 354 -0.65 -30.83 7.36
N GLU A 355 0.34 -30.64 8.25
CA GLU A 355 0.20 -29.78 9.42
C GLU A 355 1.52 -29.12 9.81
N PHE A 356 1.49 -27.83 10.15
CA PHE A 356 2.57 -27.13 10.84
C PHE A 356 2.17 -26.83 12.28
N VAL A 357 3.07 -27.06 13.24
CA VAL A 357 2.80 -26.86 14.67
C VAL A 357 3.93 -26.08 15.31
N ILE A 358 3.57 -25.07 16.12
CA ILE A 358 4.48 -24.53 17.13
C ILE A 358 4.03 -25.09 18.48
N PRO A 359 4.81 -26.02 19.07
CA PRO A 359 4.38 -26.71 20.29
C PRO A 359 4.50 -25.77 21.51
N PRO A 360 3.71 -26.01 22.57
CA PRO A 360 3.76 -25.24 23.82
C PRO A 360 5.13 -25.25 24.52
N THR A 361 6.02 -26.17 24.14
CA THR A 361 7.39 -26.27 24.67
C THR A 361 8.35 -25.27 24.02
N LYS A 362 8.00 -24.70 22.85
CA LYS A 362 8.84 -23.76 22.10
C LYS A 362 8.40 -22.31 22.25
N ALA A 363 7.11 -22.08 22.43
CA ALA A 363 6.49 -20.79 22.77
C ALA A 363 5.19 -21.07 23.54
N ASP A 364 4.76 -20.13 24.39
CA ASP A 364 3.49 -20.26 25.11
C ASP A 364 2.29 -20.46 24.16
N GLY A 365 1.24 -21.09 24.69
CA GLY A 365 0.03 -21.45 23.97
C GLY A 365 0.28 -22.47 22.85
N LYS A 366 -0.68 -22.58 21.92
CA LYS A 366 -0.60 -23.57 20.83
C LYS A 366 -1.04 -22.96 19.51
N LEU A 367 -0.22 -23.16 18.47
CA LEU A 367 -0.52 -22.79 17.09
C LEU A 367 -0.47 -24.04 16.21
N ARG A 368 -1.49 -24.23 15.39
CA ARG A 368 -1.61 -25.37 14.48
C ARG A 368 -2.21 -24.94 13.14
N ILE A 369 -1.52 -25.24 12.06
CA ILE A 369 -1.93 -24.88 10.70
C ILE A 369 -2.11 -26.17 9.92
N ARG A 370 -3.33 -26.49 9.49
CA ARG A 370 -3.66 -27.71 8.74
C ARG A 370 -3.88 -27.38 7.28
N PHE A 371 -3.34 -28.20 6.40
CA PHE A 371 -3.38 -28.02 4.96
C PHE A 371 -4.24 -29.10 4.32
N HIS A 372 -5.32 -28.69 3.64
CA HIS A 372 -6.30 -29.60 3.06
C HIS A 372 -6.28 -29.47 1.54
N LYS A 373 -5.89 -30.55 0.85
CA LYS A 373 -5.91 -30.60 -0.61
C LYS A 373 -7.33 -30.88 -1.10
N MET A 374 -8.09 -29.84 -1.43
CA MET A 374 -9.49 -29.99 -1.83
C MET A 374 -9.90 -28.98 -2.91
N ASP A 375 -10.81 -29.42 -3.77
CA ASP A 375 -11.57 -28.52 -4.64
C ASP A 375 -12.87 -28.11 -3.95
N ILE A 376 -13.05 -26.81 -3.71
CA ILE A 376 -14.18 -26.28 -2.97
C ILE A 376 -15.52 -26.38 -3.72
N ARG A 377 -15.49 -26.73 -5.02
CA ARG A 377 -16.68 -27.03 -5.82
C ARG A 377 -17.21 -28.44 -5.54
N HIS A 378 -16.40 -29.31 -4.92
CA HIS A 378 -16.79 -30.69 -4.67
C HIS A 378 -17.53 -30.84 -3.35
N LYS A 379 -18.52 -31.74 -3.30
CA LYS A 379 -19.30 -32.05 -2.07
C LYS A 379 -18.45 -32.49 -0.88
N GLN A 380 -17.23 -32.98 -1.13
CA GLN A 380 -16.29 -33.36 -0.09
C GLN A 380 -15.89 -32.15 0.76
N PHE A 381 -15.78 -30.96 0.17
CA PHE A 381 -15.46 -29.72 0.88
C PHE A 381 -16.48 -29.42 1.98
N TYR A 382 -17.77 -29.40 1.63
CA TYR A 382 -18.84 -29.18 2.61
C TYR A 382 -18.81 -30.22 3.76
N LYS A 383 -18.55 -31.50 3.44
CA LYS A 383 -18.40 -32.54 4.47
C LYS A 383 -17.24 -32.25 5.42
N GLN A 384 -16.10 -31.82 4.88
CA GLN A 384 -14.93 -31.47 5.70
C GLN A 384 -15.19 -30.24 6.58
N LEU A 385 -15.87 -29.22 6.05
CA LEU A 385 -16.30 -28.06 6.84
C LEU A 385 -17.12 -28.47 8.05
N CYS A 386 -18.13 -29.33 7.84
CA CYS A 386 -18.93 -29.87 8.94
C CYS A 386 -18.06 -30.63 9.94
N VAL A 387 -17.21 -31.55 9.49
CA VAL A 387 -16.39 -32.39 10.37
C VAL A 387 -15.44 -31.54 11.23
N ASN A 388 -14.71 -30.61 10.63
CA ASN A 388 -13.76 -29.77 11.36
C ASN A 388 -14.46 -28.75 12.25
N GLY A 389 -15.51 -28.12 11.72
CA GLY A 389 -16.22 -27.04 12.39
C GLY A 389 -17.19 -27.48 13.49
N THR A 390 -17.61 -28.75 13.53
CA THR A 390 -18.39 -29.31 14.64
C THR A 390 -17.60 -30.24 15.54
N SER A 391 -16.28 -30.28 15.37
CA SER A 391 -15.39 -31.12 16.19
C SER A 391 -15.43 -30.63 17.65
N GLU A 392 -15.79 -31.50 18.60
CA GLU A 392 -15.73 -31.16 20.04
C GLU A 392 -14.31 -30.74 20.46
N LYS A 393 -13.29 -31.30 19.80
CA LYS A 393 -11.89 -30.99 20.06
C LYS A 393 -11.52 -29.59 19.56
N ASP A 394 -11.96 -29.22 18.37
CA ASP A 394 -11.49 -27.99 17.69
C ASP A 394 -12.46 -26.81 17.84
N GLY A 395 -13.72 -27.06 18.17
CA GLY A 395 -14.76 -26.03 18.24
C GLY A 395 -15.12 -25.44 16.86
N PRO A 396 -16.10 -24.51 16.85
CA PRO A 396 -16.57 -23.88 15.62
C PRO A 396 -15.53 -22.96 15.00
N TYR A 397 -15.61 -22.77 13.69
CA TYR A 397 -14.87 -21.72 13.01
C TYR A 397 -15.30 -20.35 13.55
N THR A 398 -14.33 -19.53 13.94
CA THR A 398 -14.53 -18.19 14.48
C THR A 398 -14.27 -17.09 13.45
N TYR A 399 -13.60 -17.43 12.34
CA TYR A 399 -13.30 -16.52 11.25
C TYR A 399 -13.11 -17.28 9.94
N ILE A 400 -13.64 -16.78 8.83
CA ILE A 400 -13.54 -17.43 7.52
C ILE A 400 -13.08 -16.40 6.48
N ALA A 401 -12.09 -16.77 5.66
CA ALA A 401 -11.61 -15.94 4.57
C ALA A 401 -11.53 -16.73 3.26
N ILE A 402 -12.18 -16.22 2.23
CA ILE A 402 -12.23 -16.76 0.88
C ILE A 402 -11.36 -15.87 0.00
N CYS A 403 -10.13 -16.33 -0.24
CA CYS A 403 -9.09 -15.62 -0.98
C CYS A 403 -8.94 -16.09 -2.44
N VAL A 404 -9.88 -16.89 -2.93
CA VAL A 404 -9.91 -17.40 -4.31
C VAL A 404 -10.12 -16.27 -5.31
N GLU A 405 -9.40 -16.32 -6.43
CA GLU A 405 -9.42 -15.27 -7.48
C GLU A 405 -10.69 -15.31 -8.32
N ASP A 406 -11.18 -16.52 -8.60
CA ASP A 406 -12.39 -16.73 -9.38
C ASP A 406 -13.63 -16.33 -8.55
N ILE A 407 -14.36 -15.32 -9.03
CA ILE A 407 -15.53 -14.76 -8.36
C ILE A 407 -16.67 -15.79 -8.26
N ASP A 408 -16.91 -16.56 -9.32
CA ASP A 408 -18.03 -17.51 -9.36
C ASP A 408 -17.79 -18.65 -8.36
N VAL A 409 -16.54 -19.12 -8.31
CA VAL A 409 -16.09 -20.11 -7.33
C VAL A 409 -16.18 -19.56 -5.90
N SER A 410 -15.79 -18.30 -5.68
CA SER A 410 -15.88 -17.64 -4.37
C SER A 410 -17.33 -17.49 -3.89
N LEU A 411 -18.26 -17.11 -4.78
CA LEU A 411 -19.69 -16.98 -4.45
C LEU A 411 -20.36 -18.32 -4.14
N HIS A 412 -20.03 -19.36 -4.92
CA HIS A 412 -20.46 -20.72 -4.60
C HIS A 412 -19.95 -21.15 -3.22
N CYS A 413 -18.68 -20.85 -2.92
CA CYS A 413 -18.08 -21.16 -1.63
C CYS A 413 -18.79 -20.47 -0.46
N VAL A 414 -19.08 -19.16 -0.58
CA VAL A 414 -19.86 -18.42 0.45
C VAL A 414 -21.19 -19.11 0.72
N SER A 415 -21.89 -19.57 -0.31
CA SER A 415 -23.19 -20.24 -0.15
C SER A 415 -23.08 -21.54 0.64
N GLU A 416 -22.02 -22.33 0.40
CA GLU A 416 -21.77 -23.57 1.15
C GLU A 416 -21.32 -23.31 2.59
N VAL A 417 -20.52 -22.26 2.83
CA VAL A 417 -20.12 -21.82 4.18
C VAL A 417 -21.32 -21.33 4.98
N GLU A 418 -22.16 -20.48 4.40
CA GLU A 418 -23.41 -20.01 5.02
C GLU A 418 -24.34 -21.16 5.37
N ARG A 419 -24.47 -22.14 4.45
CA ARG A 419 -25.23 -23.36 4.70
C ARG A 419 -24.65 -24.17 5.87
N TYR A 420 -23.32 -24.29 5.96
CA TYR A 420 -22.66 -24.92 7.09
C TYR A 420 -23.01 -24.19 8.40
N LEU A 421 -22.86 -22.87 8.46
CA LEU A 421 -23.13 -22.07 9.66
C LEU A 421 -24.60 -22.18 10.11
N ARG A 422 -25.55 -22.19 9.17
CA ARG A 422 -26.98 -22.41 9.49
C ARG A 422 -27.28 -23.81 10.01
N ASN A 423 -26.61 -24.83 9.49
CA ASN A 423 -26.80 -26.20 9.95
C ASN A 423 -26.09 -26.47 11.30
N CYS A 424 -25.10 -25.65 11.65
CA CYS A 424 -24.44 -25.63 12.95
C CYS A 424 -25.16 -24.76 14.00
N ALA A 425 -26.45 -24.47 13.80
CA ALA A 425 -27.30 -23.59 14.62
C ALA A 425 -27.42 -23.92 16.12
N THR A 426 -26.78 -24.99 16.60
CA THR A 426 -26.60 -25.23 18.04
C THR A 426 -25.67 -24.22 18.70
N ASP A 427 -24.78 -23.59 17.93
CA ASP A 427 -23.92 -22.51 18.41
C ASP A 427 -24.65 -21.17 18.31
N LYS A 428 -25.02 -20.60 19.47
CA LYS A 428 -25.67 -19.28 19.58
C LYS A 428 -24.83 -18.15 18.98
N ASN A 429 -23.53 -18.37 18.79
CA ASN A 429 -22.60 -17.39 18.23
C ASN A 429 -22.29 -17.63 16.73
N ALA A 430 -22.87 -18.65 16.08
CA ALA A 430 -22.66 -18.89 14.64
C ALA A 430 -23.01 -17.66 13.78
N GLY A 431 -23.97 -16.85 14.23
CA GLY A 431 -24.34 -15.57 13.63
C GLY A 431 -23.32 -14.43 13.82
N ARG A 432 -22.15 -14.69 14.42
CA ARG A 432 -21.05 -13.73 14.66
C ARG A 432 -19.76 -14.06 13.89
N VAL A 433 -19.76 -15.13 13.09
CA VAL A 433 -18.57 -15.55 12.33
C VAL A 433 -18.37 -14.61 11.14
N SER A 434 -17.30 -13.83 11.16
CA SER A 434 -16.95 -12.91 10.07
C SER A 434 -16.43 -13.69 8.85
N ILE A 435 -16.98 -13.41 7.67
CA ILE A 435 -16.67 -14.08 6.40
C ILE A 435 -16.13 -13.05 5.40
N GLY A 436 -14.82 -13.06 5.15
CA GLY A 436 -14.20 -12.22 4.12
C GLY A 436 -14.24 -12.90 2.75
N ILE A 437 -14.73 -12.21 1.72
CA ILE A 437 -14.66 -12.68 0.32
C ILE A 437 -13.81 -11.74 -0.55
N ARG A 438 -12.82 -12.29 -1.26
CA ARG A 438 -12.10 -11.58 -2.31
C ARG A 438 -13.01 -11.40 -3.53
N MET A 439 -13.27 -10.15 -3.90
CA MET A 439 -14.01 -9.82 -5.12
C MET A 439 -13.22 -8.77 -5.91
N GLU A 440 -12.26 -9.21 -6.71
CA GLU A 440 -11.56 -8.33 -7.63
C GLU A 440 -12.40 -8.22 -8.90
N SER A 441 -12.96 -7.05 -9.22
CA SER A 441 -13.51 -6.66 -10.54
C SER A 441 -15.04 -6.60 -10.67
N ASN A 442 -15.84 -6.90 -9.64
CA ASN A 442 -17.30 -6.81 -9.74
C ASN A 442 -17.93 -5.96 -8.63
N ARG A 443 -17.81 -4.64 -8.81
CA ARG A 443 -18.37 -3.64 -7.89
C ARG A 443 -19.87 -3.79 -7.64
N GLN A 444 -20.66 -4.15 -8.66
CA GLN A 444 -22.10 -4.33 -8.49
C GLN A 444 -22.42 -5.50 -7.56
N MET A 445 -21.68 -6.61 -7.70
CA MET A 445 -21.85 -7.77 -6.84
C MET A 445 -21.36 -7.50 -5.41
N ALA A 446 -20.22 -6.82 -5.27
CA ALA A 446 -19.73 -6.38 -3.97
C ALA A 446 -20.74 -5.46 -3.25
N GLU A 447 -21.34 -4.51 -3.98
CA GLU A 447 -22.41 -3.66 -3.46
C GLU A 447 -23.69 -4.45 -3.13
N TYR A 448 -24.02 -5.48 -3.91
CA TYR A 448 -25.17 -6.36 -3.63
C TYR A 448 -25.00 -7.13 -2.33
N LEU A 449 -23.82 -7.71 -2.08
CA LEU A 449 -23.52 -8.40 -0.82
C LEU A 449 -23.60 -7.43 0.36
N LYS A 450 -23.03 -6.22 0.22
CA LYS A 450 -23.10 -5.16 1.24
C LYS A 450 -24.52 -4.68 1.55
N LYS A 451 -25.46 -4.74 0.59
CA LYS A 451 -26.84 -4.26 0.76
C LYS A 451 -27.80 -5.34 1.26
N ASN A 452 -27.59 -6.61 0.93
CA ASN A 452 -28.50 -7.72 1.31
C ASN A 452 -28.13 -8.32 2.66
N ASN A 453 -28.31 -7.50 3.70
CA ASN A 453 -27.91 -7.78 5.08
C ASN A 453 -28.63 -8.98 5.73
N ASP A 454 -29.73 -9.51 5.20
CA ASP A 454 -30.45 -10.60 5.87
C ASP A 454 -29.85 -11.98 5.60
N THR A 455 -29.35 -12.23 4.39
CA THR A 455 -28.78 -13.54 3.99
C THR A 455 -27.27 -13.60 4.16
N TYR A 456 -26.58 -12.46 4.00
CA TYR A 456 -25.12 -12.36 4.01
C TYR A 456 -24.62 -11.40 5.08
N LYS A 457 -25.31 -11.31 6.21
CA LYS A 457 -25.06 -10.32 7.27
C LYS A 457 -23.61 -10.26 7.74
N ASN A 458 -22.96 -11.41 7.76
CA ASN A 458 -21.60 -11.56 8.28
C ASN A 458 -20.54 -11.63 7.18
N VAL A 459 -20.95 -11.47 5.91
CA VAL A 459 -20.05 -11.46 4.77
C VAL A 459 -19.61 -10.04 4.49
N PHE A 460 -18.30 -9.83 4.50
CA PHE A 460 -17.68 -8.57 4.08
C PHE A 460 -16.77 -8.82 2.87
N VAL A 461 -16.60 -7.79 2.05
CA VAL A 461 -15.74 -7.87 0.87
C VAL A 461 -14.32 -7.48 1.29
N ILE A 462 -13.36 -8.37 1.05
CA ILE A 462 -11.94 -8.05 1.18
C ILE A 462 -11.63 -7.02 0.10
N GLU A 463 -11.27 -5.83 0.56
CA GLU A 463 -11.14 -4.64 -0.27
C GLU A 463 -10.39 -4.87 -1.60
N GLU A 464 -10.86 -4.19 -2.65
CA GLU A 464 -10.18 -4.13 -3.93
C GLU A 464 -8.90 -3.29 -3.78
N THR A 465 -7.94 -3.52 -4.67
CA THR A 465 -6.71 -2.71 -4.75
C THR A 465 -7.05 -1.21 -4.84
N GLU A 466 -8.16 -0.87 -5.50
CA GLU A 466 -8.65 0.52 -5.69
C GLU A 466 -8.95 1.26 -4.39
N SER A 467 -9.45 0.56 -3.37
CA SER A 467 -9.77 1.16 -2.05
C SER A 467 -8.65 1.00 -1.04
N THR A 468 -7.63 0.20 -1.36
CA THR A 468 -6.54 -0.12 -0.42
C THR A 468 -5.38 0.88 -0.50
N ILE A 469 -5.06 1.38 -1.69
CA ILE A 469 -3.87 2.22 -1.90
C ILE A 469 -4.30 3.65 -2.22
N CYS A 470 -4.32 4.51 -1.21
CA CYS A 470 -4.45 5.96 -1.38
C CYS A 470 -3.08 6.63 -1.20
N LEU A 471 -2.80 7.69 -1.95
CA LEU A 471 -1.52 8.41 -1.84
C LEU A 471 -1.35 9.01 -0.45
N GLU A 472 -2.43 9.55 0.10
CA GLU A 472 -2.45 10.10 1.45
C GLU A 472 -2.20 9.02 2.51
N ASP A 473 -2.83 7.85 2.41
CA ASP A 473 -2.63 6.74 3.36
C ASP A 473 -1.21 6.17 3.28
N LEU A 474 -0.62 6.10 2.07
CA LEU A 474 0.76 5.65 1.88
C LEU A 474 1.76 6.62 2.53
N ILE A 475 1.53 7.93 2.40
CA ILE A 475 2.43 8.97 2.95
C ILE A 475 2.22 9.16 4.45
N HIS A 476 0.97 9.06 4.91
CA HIS A 476 0.52 9.29 6.28
C HIS A 476 0.09 7.98 6.95
N ASP A 477 1.00 7.00 6.98
CA ASP A 477 0.76 5.73 7.65
C ASP A 477 0.82 5.89 9.18
N GLU A 478 -0.35 5.94 9.82
CA GLU A 478 -0.51 5.98 11.29
C GLU A 478 0.16 4.79 11.97
N LEU A 479 0.13 3.61 11.36
CA LEU A 479 0.75 2.41 11.92
C LEU A 479 2.26 2.57 12.01
N THR A 480 2.89 3.11 10.96
CA THR A 480 4.32 3.42 10.98
C THR A 480 4.64 4.51 11.99
N TRP A 481 3.75 5.47 12.25
CA TRP A 481 3.94 6.44 13.33
C TRP A 481 3.93 5.76 14.71
N ASP A 482 2.95 4.92 15.00
CA ASP A 482 2.91 4.15 16.25
C ASP A 482 4.18 3.30 16.42
N ALA A 483 4.64 2.64 15.35
CA ALA A 483 5.88 1.86 15.36
C ALA A 483 7.13 2.72 15.65
N LYS A 484 7.18 3.95 15.12
CA LYS A 484 8.24 4.93 15.41
C LYS A 484 8.25 5.33 16.88
N GLU A 485 7.07 5.56 17.47
CA GLU A 485 6.94 5.87 18.88
C GLU A 485 7.41 4.71 19.76
N TYR A 486 6.95 3.48 19.51
CA TYR A 486 7.43 2.29 20.23
C TYR A 486 8.96 2.22 20.22
N ASN A 487 9.58 2.31 19.05
CA ASN A 487 11.03 2.28 18.96
C ASN A 487 11.70 3.45 19.68
N TYR A 488 11.16 4.67 19.57
CA TYR A 488 11.72 5.83 20.24
C TYR A 488 11.82 5.57 21.73
N ILE A 489 10.75 5.08 22.36
CA ILE A 489 10.73 4.72 23.79
C ILE A 489 11.75 3.61 24.08
N TYR A 490 11.72 2.48 23.35
CA TYR A 490 12.67 1.39 23.54
C TYR A 490 14.15 1.81 23.45
N SER A 491 14.47 2.72 22.52
CA SER A 491 15.84 3.17 22.24
C SER A 491 16.28 4.40 23.05
N SER A 492 15.38 5.02 23.80
CA SER A 492 15.67 6.14 24.71
C SER A 492 15.43 5.75 26.17
N LEU A 493 15.16 4.47 26.44
CA LEU A 493 14.92 3.98 27.78
C LEU A 493 16.23 3.98 28.57
N ASP A 494 16.26 4.71 29.68
CA ASP A 494 17.33 4.72 30.67
C ASP A 494 16.77 4.36 32.05
N ILE A 495 17.57 3.74 32.90
CA ILE A 495 17.18 3.38 34.26
C ILE A 495 17.86 4.38 35.20
N THR A 496 17.10 5.29 35.78
CA THR A 496 17.64 6.29 36.71
C THR A 496 17.08 6.07 38.10
N ALA A 497 17.94 5.91 39.10
CA ALA A 497 17.52 5.87 40.50
C ALA A 497 16.75 7.15 40.87
N ALA A 498 15.68 7.00 41.66
CA ALA A 498 14.81 8.09 42.09
C ALA A 498 15.63 9.23 42.73
N GLY A 499 15.47 10.46 42.22
CA GLY A 499 16.07 11.67 42.80
C GLY A 499 17.29 12.26 42.09
N ASN A 500 17.75 11.68 40.98
CA ASN A 500 18.67 12.40 40.10
C ASN A 500 17.87 13.38 39.22
N ASP A 501 17.94 14.66 39.57
CA ASP A 501 17.48 15.77 38.72
C ASP A 501 18.30 15.76 37.42
N ILE A 502 17.80 15.04 36.41
CA ILE A 502 18.09 15.41 35.04
C ILE A 502 17.42 16.75 34.86
N SER A 503 18.22 17.81 34.80
CA SER A 503 17.80 19.19 34.64
C SER A 503 16.60 19.27 33.69
N SER A 504 15.44 19.62 34.25
CA SER A 504 14.21 19.88 33.52
C SER A 504 14.35 21.22 32.77
N GLU A 505 15.31 21.30 31.86
CA GLU A 505 15.41 22.41 30.92
C GLU A 505 14.83 21.97 29.58
N SER A 506 13.54 22.29 29.47
CA SER A 506 12.85 22.80 28.29
C SER A 506 11.68 21.94 27.85
N LYS A 507 10.53 22.61 27.72
CA LYS A 507 9.50 22.21 26.76
C LYS A 507 10.16 22.30 25.39
N GLU A 508 10.90 21.26 24.97
CA GLU A 508 11.41 21.18 23.60
C GLU A 508 10.24 21.31 22.63
N ASP A 509 10.43 22.11 21.58
CA ASP A 509 9.45 22.27 20.53
C ASP A 509 9.07 20.87 20.01
N VAL A 510 7.78 20.55 19.89
CA VAL A 510 7.25 19.28 19.33
C VAL A 510 7.94 18.90 17.99
N LYS A 511 8.42 19.92 17.28
CA LYS A 511 9.18 19.82 16.03
C LYS A 511 10.57 19.18 16.21
N GLU A 512 11.25 19.42 17.32
CA GLU A 512 12.55 18.83 17.67
C GLU A 512 12.39 17.34 17.99
N LYS A 513 11.44 16.98 18.86
CA LYS A 513 11.10 15.57 19.17
C LYS A 513 10.70 14.75 17.94
N THR A 514 9.84 15.30 17.08
CA THR A 514 9.44 14.64 15.82
C THR A 514 10.64 14.37 14.91
N THR A 515 11.59 15.30 14.87
CA THR A 515 12.81 15.15 14.07
C THR A 515 13.68 14.02 14.61
N LEU A 516 13.86 13.96 15.94
CA LEU A 516 14.64 12.92 16.62
C LEU A 516 14.03 11.51 16.44
N ILE A 517 12.70 11.38 16.58
CA ILE A 517 11.98 10.13 16.34
C ILE A 517 12.25 9.61 14.93
N ASN A 518 12.10 10.49 13.93
CA ASN A 518 12.35 10.12 12.53
C ASN A 518 13.83 9.80 12.27
N GLU A 519 14.77 10.49 12.90
CA GLU A 519 16.18 10.19 12.77
C GLU A 519 16.53 8.81 13.34
N LYS A 520 16.07 8.49 14.55
CA LYS A 520 16.27 7.16 15.16
C LYS A 520 15.63 6.06 14.31
N TRP A 521 14.45 6.31 13.75
CA TRP A 521 13.80 5.36 12.83
C TRP A 521 14.62 5.12 11.58
N ARG A 522 15.10 6.19 10.93
CA ARG A 522 15.91 6.11 9.71
C ARG A 522 17.18 5.30 9.89
N ASN A 523 17.79 5.39 11.07
CA ASN A 523 19.04 4.70 11.39
C ASN A 523 18.83 3.27 11.96
N MET A 524 17.60 2.73 11.85
CA MET A 524 17.26 1.41 12.36
C MET A 524 17.18 0.37 11.25
N ALA A 525 17.77 -0.81 11.51
CA ALA A 525 17.67 -2.01 10.67
C ALA A 525 16.22 -2.36 10.31
N MET A 526 15.99 -2.77 9.05
CA MET A 526 14.65 -3.11 8.53
C MET A 526 13.95 -4.17 9.36
N PHE A 527 14.68 -5.19 9.82
CA PHE A 527 14.15 -6.21 10.72
C PHE A 527 13.51 -5.60 11.98
N ARG A 528 14.17 -4.63 12.62
CA ARG A 528 13.66 -4.02 13.86
C ARG A 528 12.45 -3.13 13.56
N ARG A 529 12.41 -2.46 12.40
CA ARG A 529 11.23 -1.71 11.96
C ARG A 529 10.02 -2.61 11.80
N ASN A 530 10.18 -3.74 11.10
CA ASN A 530 9.14 -4.75 10.92
C ASN A 530 8.64 -5.30 12.28
N SER A 531 9.55 -5.52 13.23
CA SER A 531 9.19 -5.94 14.60
C SER A 531 8.37 -4.89 15.33
N ASN A 532 8.72 -3.60 15.25
CA ASN A 532 7.94 -2.52 15.87
C ASN A 532 6.57 -2.33 15.19
N GLN A 533 6.49 -2.48 13.86
CA GLN A 533 5.23 -2.48 13.14
C GLN A 533 4.32 -3.64 13.58
N ALA A 534 4.87 -4.84 13.80
CA ALA A 534 4.12 -5.98 14.32
C ALA A 534 3.57 -5.74 15.74
N VAL A 535 4.32 -5.02 16.59
CA VAL A 535 3.84 -4.57 17.92
C VAL A 535 2.71 -3.58 17.78
N ALA A 536 2.85 -2.59 16.90
CA ALA A 536 1.84 -1.55 16.65
C ALA A 536 0.53 -2.13 16.08
N GLN A 537 0.62 -3.11 15.18
CA GLN A 537 -0.56 -3.81 14.66
C GLN A 537 -1.34 -4.52 15.77
N HIS A 538 -0.61 -5.09 16.74
CA HIS A 538 -1.20 -5.79 17.87
C HIS A 538 -1.74 -4.84 18.96
N ALA A 539 -1.56 -3.53 18.83
CA ALA A 539 -2.03 -2.55 19.81
C ALA A 539 -3.56 -2.62 20.01
N ALA A 540 -4.33 -2.88 18.95
CA ALA A 540 -5.79 -3.03 19.04
C ALA A 540 -6.20 -4.17 19.98
N VAL A 541 -5.54 -5.33 19.89
CA VAL A 541 -5.78 -6.48 20.78
C VAL A 541 -5.44 -6.10 22.22
N LYS A 542 -4.31 -5.41 22.44
CA LYS A 542 -3.88 -4.97 23.79
C LYS A 542 -4.90 -4.02 24.43
N ARG A 543 -5.45 -3.07 23.67
CA ARG A 543 -6.48 -2.13 24.17
C ARG A 543 -7.73 -2.87 24.68
N ILE A 544 -8.18 -3.88 23.93
CA ILE A 544 -9.34 -4.71 24.28
C ILE A 544 -9.08 -5.49 25.57
N LEU A 545 -7.87 -6.03 25.75
CA LEU A 545 -7.50 -6.72 26.98
C LEU A 545 -7.42 -5.76 28.17
N LEU A 546 -6.85 -4.57 27.97
CA LEU A 546 -6.79 -3.51 28.99
C LEU A 546 -8.17 -2.97 29.39
N ASP A 547 -9.22 -3.17 28.59
CA ASP A 547 -10.62 -2.87 28.97
C ASP A 547 -11.23 -3.91 29.92
N LYS A 548 -10.63 -5.10 30.01
CA LYS A 548 -11.13 -6.21 30.85
C LYS A 548 -10.42 -6.32 32.20
N ILE A 549 -9.35 -5.55 32.42
CA ILE A 549 -8.52 -5.61 33.64
C ILE A 549 -8.93 -4.49 34.60
N ASP A 550 -8.94 -4.78 35.90
CA ASP A 550 -9.18 -3.78 36.94
C ASP A 550 -8.07 -2.71 36.93
N HIS A 551 -8.48 -1.45 36.72
CA HIS A 551 -7.56 -0.32 36.69
C HIS A 551 -6.82 -0.12 38.02
N ASN A 552 -7.43 -0.47 39.16
CA ASN A 552 -6.74 -0.35 40.45
C ASN A 552 -5.59 -1.35 40.59
N GLU A 553 -5.64 -2.47 39.88
CA GLU A 553 -4.53 -3.43 39.82
C GLU A 553 -3.41 -2.92 38.90
N LEU A 554 -3.77 -2.33 37.77
CA LEU A 554 -2.81 -1.69 36.86
C LEU A 554 -2.13 -0.47 37.49
N ASP A 555 -2.86 0.39 38.19
CA ASP A 555 -2.31 1.57 38.88
C ASP A 555 -1.42 1.14 40.07
N ARG A 556 -1.68 -0.01 40.71
CA ARG A 556 -0.79 -0.57 41.75
C ARG A 556 0.56 -1.00 41.18
N TYR A 557 0.59 -1.55 39.97
CA TYR A 557 1.82 -2.04 39.36
C TYR A 557 2.55 -0.97 38.53
N PHE A 558 1.84 -0.22 37.69
CA PHE A 558 2.45 0.78 36.81
C PHE A 558 2.51 2.19 37.42
N GLY A 559 1.99 2.36 38.64
CA GLY A 559 1.73 3.68 39.21
C GLY A 559 0.52 4.36 38.56
N GLU A 560 -0.02 5.37 39.24
CA GLU A 560 -1.17 6.13 38.76
C GLU A 560 -0.88 6.70 37.36
N HIS A 561 -1.75 6.38 36.38
CA HIS A 561 -1.57 6.81 34.98
C HIS A 561 -0.28 6.29 34.31
N GLY A 562 0.33 5.22 34.82
CA GLY A 562 1.59 4.70 34.29
C GLY A 562 2.79 5.56 34.65
N SER A 563 2.76 6.21 35.82
CA SER A 563 3.79 7.13 36.30
C SER A 563 5.18 6.48 36.48
N ILE A 564 5.26 5.15 36.55
CA ILE A 564 6.53 4.42 36.58
C ILE A 564 7.40 4.73 35.34
N LEU A 565 6.77 5.06 34.20
CA LEU A 565 7.44 5.40 32.95
C LEU A 565 7.23 6.88 32.63
N GLN A 566 8.26 7.69 32.87
CA GLN A 566 8.23 9.13 32.63
C GLN A 566 8.95 9.52 31.35
N ASP A 567 8.40 10.52 30.67
CA ASP A 567 9.02 11.17 29.52
C ASP A 567 9.76 12.41 30.03
N LYS A 568 11.10 12.37 30.07
CA LYS A 568 11.95 13.50 30.46
C LYS A 568 12.48 14.24 29.21
N GLY A 569 11.73 14.20 28.10
CA GLY A 569 12.05 14.86 26.83
C GLY A 569 12.81 13.92 25.88
N ASN A 570 14.10 13.77 26.13
CA ASN A 570 15.03 13.00 25.28
C ASN A 570 15.24 11.54 25.73
N VAL A 571 14.80 11.22 26.96
CA VAL A 571 15.00 9.93 27.62
C VAL A 571 13.70 9.54 28.30
N TRP A 572 13.33 8.27 28.15
CA TRP A 572 12.27 7.66 28.93
C TRP A 572 12.89 6.98 30.14
N THR A 573 12.44 7.32 31.34
CA THR A 573 13.04 6.80 32.57
C THR A 573 12.03 5.97 33.34
N PHE A 574 12.48 4.81 33.80
CA PHE A 574 11.85 4.15 34.95
C PHE A 574 12.30 4.89 36.22
N GLU A 575 11.37 5.41 37.01
CA GLU A 575 11.69 6.01 38.31
C GLU A 575 11.81 4.95 39.41
N CYS A 576 12.74 4.02 39.21
CA CYS A 576 13.12 3.01 40.18
C CYS A 576 14.61 2.68 40.01
N SER A 577 15.26 2.18 41.05
CA SER A 577 16.61 1.62 40.98
C SER A 577 16.64 0.35 40.11
N GLU A 578 17.82 -0.07 39.65
CA GLU A 578 17.97 -1.36 38.94
C GLU A 578 17.58 -2.56 39.81
N GLU A 579 17.83 -2.45 41.12
CA GLU A 579 17.46 -3.46 42.12
C GLU A 579 15.93 -3.51 42.25
N GLU A 580 15.26 -2.36 42.36
CA GLU A 580 13.79 -2.27 42.35
C GLU A 580 13.19 -2.74 41.03
N LEU A 581 13.83 -2.50 39.87
CA LEU A 581 13.36 -3.01 38.57
C LEU A 581 13.47 -4.54 38.48
N THR A 582 14.50 -5.12 39.12
CA THR A 582 14.70 -6.57 39.18
C THR A 582 13.72 -7.21 40.19
N GLU A 583 13.45 -6.53 41.30
CA GLU A 583 12.40 -6.89 42.24
C GLU A 583 11.02 -6.78 41.57
N TYR A 584 10.77 -5.74 40.78
CA TYR A 584 9.55 -5.53 40.00
C TYR A 584 9.26 -6.64 38.99
N GLN A 585 10.33 -7.21 38.39
CA GLN A 585 10.24 -8.40 37.53
C GLN A 585 9.90 -9.66 38.32
N SER A 586 10.44 -9.79 39.53
CA SER A 586 10.17 -10.92 40.43
C SER A 586 8.75 -10.84 41.00
N ASP A 587 8.29 -9.64 41.34
CA ASP A 587 6.97 -9.30 41.85
C ASP A 587 5.87 -9.36 40.80
N MET A 588 6.22 -9.36 39.52
CA MET A 588 5.28 -9.53 38.42
C MET A 588 4.40 -10.79 38.57
N LEU A 589 4.92 -11.83 39.21
CA LEU A 589 4.16 -13.05 39.54
C LEU A 589 3.03 -12.79 40.56
N ASN A 590 3.18 -11.77 41.40
CA ASN A 590 2.17 -11.34 42.36
C ASN A 590 1.02 -10.56 41.70
N TYR A 591 1.16 -10.20 40.41
CA TYR A 591 0.15 -9.49 39.61
C TYR A 591 -0.25 -10.35 38.39
N PRO A 592 -1.24 -11.25 38.52
CA PRO A 592 -1.57 -12.25 37.50
C PRO A 592 -1.83 -11.67 36.10
N TRP A 593 -2.46 -10.50 36.00
CA TRP A 593 -2.74 -9.85 34.73
C TRP A 593 -1.51 -9.24 34.06
N VAL A 594 -0.58 -8.71 34.85
CA VAL A 594 0.68 -8.16 34.34
C VAL A 594 1.53 -9.29 33.77
N SER A 595 1.67 -10.38 34.52
CA SER A 595 2.33 -11.61 34.08
C SER A 595 1.71 -12.13 32.77
N GLU A 596 0.38 -12.23 32.72
CA GLU A 596 -0.35 -12.67 31.54
C GLU A 596 -0.07 -11.81 30.30
N LEU A 597 -0.12 -10.49 30.43
CA LEU A 597 0.06 -9.60 29.29
C LEU A 597 1.50 -9.64 28.74
N SER A 598 2.52 -9.77 29.59
CA SER A 598 3.90 -9.94 29.13
C SER A 598 4.15 -11.29 28.49
N ARG A 599 3.60 -12.38 29.06
CA ARG A 599 3.63 -13.70 28.42
C ARG A 599 3.02 -13.65 27.03
N LEU A 600 1.91 -12.94 26.90
CA LEU A 600 1.23 -12.70 25.62
C LEU A 600 2.13 -11.95 24.63
N GLU A 601 2.76 -10.84 25.02
CA GLU A 601 3.65 -10.09 24.13
C GLU A 601 4.89 -10.90 23.71
N HIS A 602 5.48 -11.66 24.64
CA HIS A 602 6.60 -12.56 24.35
C HIS A 602 6.21 -13.65 23.36
N ARG A 603 5.04 -14.29 23.57
CA ARG A 603 4.47 -15.28 22.65
C ARG A 603 4.26 -14.70 21.26
N ARG A 604 3.63 -13.52 21.19
CA ARG A 604 3.40 -12.78 19.94
C ARG A 604 4.71 -12.50 19.22
N TRP A 605 5.72 -12.04 19.95
CA TRP A 605 7.06 -11.81 19.41
C TRP A 605 7.70 -13.10 18.89
N CYS A 606 7.58 -14.23 19.61
CA CYS A 606 8.06 -15.53 19.15
C CYS A 606 7.40 -15.97 17.84
N TYR A 607 6.08 -15.78 17.68
CA TYR A 607 5.39 -16.10 16.43
C TYR A 607 5.82 -15.19 15.27
N PHE A 608 6.02 -13.89 15.52
CA PHE A 608 6.61 -12.97 14.54
C PHE A 608 8.03 -13.40 14.11
N MET A 609 8.84 -13.89 15.03
CA MET A 609 10.18 -14.39 14.72
C MET A 609 10.12 -15.68 13.89
N ALA A 610 9.18 -16.57 14.22
CA ALA A 610 8.96 -17.82 13.50
C ALA A 610 8.58 -17.57 12.03
N THR A 611 7.71 -16.58 11.75
CA THR A 611 7.31 -16.22 10.36
C THR A 611 8.45 -15.65 9.52
N LEU A 612 9.56 -15.26 10.15
CA LEU A 612 10.77 -14.77 9.50
C LEU A 612 11.87 -15.84 9.42
N GLY A 613 11.60 -17.06 9.87
CA GLY A 613 12.50 -18.21 9.80
C GLY A 613 13.57 -18.20 10.88
N TRP A 614 13.32 -17.54 12.02
CA TRP A 614 14.22 -17.59 13.16
C TRP A 614 14.02 -18.86 13.99
N LYS A 615 15.10 -19.30 14.62
CA LYS A 615 15.10 -20.44 15.53
C LYS A 615 15.80 -20.12 16.85
N ARG A 616 15.54 -20.95 17.86
CA ARG A 616 16.29 -20.92 19.11
C ARG A 616 17.74 -21.35 18.87
N THR A 617 18.66 -20.75 19.63
CA THR A 617 20.00 -21.29 19.81
C THR A 617 20.14 -21.83 21.22
N ASP A 618 20.62 -23.06 21.33
CA ASP A 618 20.78 -23.79 22.59
C ASP A 618 22.18 -23.61 23.19
N ALA A 619 23.03 -22.81 22.55
CA ALA A 619 24.36 -22.54 23.05
C ALA A 619 24.30 -21.72 24.37
N PRO A 620 25.03 -22.13 25.43
CA PRO A 620 25.09 -21.37 26.67
C PRO A 620 25.57 -19.94 26.43
N ASN A 621 24.92 -18.95 27.03
CA ASN A 621 25.22 -17.52 26.86
C ASN A 621 25.19 -17.02 25.41
N ALA A 622 24.51 -17.73 24.51
CA ALA A 622 24.41 -17.32 23.12
C ALA A 622 23.83 -15.91 22.99
N LYS A 623 24.41 -15.15 22.05
CA LYS A 623 23.85 -13.88 21.60
C LYS A 623 23.03 -14.12 20.35
N ARG A 624 22.08 -13.22 20.09
CA ARG A 624 21.33 -13.20 18.85
C ARG A 624 22.31 -13.16 17.65
N ASN A 625 22.09 -14.04 16.69
CA ASN A 625 22.87 -14.12 15.46
C ASN A 625 21.97 -13.87 14.24
N GLU A 626 22.19 -12.76 13.55
CA GLU A 626 21.39 -12.36 12.39
C GLU A 626 21.66 -13.22 11.15
N SER A 627 22.89 -13.67 10.92
CA SER A 627 23.23 -14.43 9.71
C SER A 627 22.64 -15.84 9.73
N LEU A 628 22.58 -16.46 10.92
CA LEU A 628 21.97 -17.78 11.11
C LEU A 628 20.49 -17.71 11.50
N LYS A 629 19.95 -16.50 11.70
CA LYS A 629 18.61 -16.25 12.26
C LYS A 629 18.38 -17.01 13.55
N GLU A 630 19.32 -16.90 14.48
CA GLU A 630 19.25 -17.56 15.78
C GLU A 630 19.02 -16.55 16.90
N ASN A 631 18.09 -16.85 17.81
CA ASN A 631 17.86 -16.01 18.98
C ASN A 631 17.57 -16.88 20.23
N PRO A 632 18.35 -16.75 21.31
CA PRO A 632 18.14 -17.54 22.54
C PRO A 632 16.80 -17.25 23.24
N CYS A 633 16.17 -16.11 22.95
CA CYS A 633 14.88 -15.75 23.54
C CYS A 633 13.69 -16.46 22.86
N LEU A 634 13.90 -17.30 21.84
CA LEU A 634 12.84 -18.10 21.22
C LEU A 634 12.52 -19.33 22.08
N CYS A 635 11.86 -19.07 23.19
CA CYS A 635 11.48 -20.01 24.21
C CYS A 635 10.14 -19.61 24.85
N THR A 636 9.62 -20.44 25.75
CA THR A 636 8.49 -20.03 26.60
C THR A 636 8.90 -18.89 27.52
N TRP A 637 7.94 -18.07 27.95
CA TRP A 637 8.21 -16.96 28.85
C TRP A 637 8.78 -17.40 30.20
N GLU A 638 8.33 -18.55 30.71
CA GLU A 638 8.85 -19.16 31.94
C GLU A 638 10.34 -19.55 31.80
N GLU A 639 10.77 -20.01 30.63
CA GLU A 639 12.18 -20.25 30.35
C GLU A 639 12.95 -18.95 30.17
N LEU A 640 12.38 -17.96 29.47
CA LEU A 640 12.99 -16.63 29.31
C LEU A 640 13.32 -16.03 30.67
N ARG A 641 12.37 -16.07 31.62
CA ARG A 641 12.57 -15.57 32.99
C ARG A 641 13.73 -16.27 33.70
N LYS A 642 13.93 -17.57 33.48
CA LYS A 642 15.01 -18.33 34.12
C LYS A 642 16.38 -18.00 33.55
N TYR A 643 16.48 -17.83 32.24
CA TYR A 643 17.78 -17.72 31.54
C TYR A 643 18.17 -16.29 31.17
N LYS A 644 17.19 -15.38 31.02
CA LYS A 644 17.33 -13.97 30.63
C LYS A 644 16.22 -13.08 31.22
N ALA A 645 16.10 -13.09 32.55
CA ALA A 645 15.11 -12.27 33.29
C ALA A 645 15.14 -10.78 32.89
N ASP A 646 16.35 -10.26 32.67
CA ASP A 646 16.63 -8.89 32.24
C ASP A 646 15.89 -8.48 30.96
N THR A 647 15.52 -9.45 30.11
CA THR A 647 14.85 -9.21 28.83
C THR A 647 13.32 -9.08 29.00
N CYS A 648 12.74 -9.63 30.07
CA CYS A 648 11.28 -9.65 30.29
C CYS A 648 10.67 -8.24 30.44
N LYS A 649 11.47 -7.23 30.86
CA LYS A 649 11.03 -5.83 30.94
C LYS A 649 10.55 -5.28 29.59
N TYR A 650 11.13 -5.76 28.49
CA TYR A 650 10.79 -5.27 27.15
C TYR A 650 9.41 -5.76 26.68
N ASP A 651 8.92 -6.89 27.21
CA ASP A 651 7.62 -7.45 26.88
C ASP A 651 6.47 -6.66 27.55
N LEU A 652 6.76 -5.93 28.63
CA LEU A 652 5.80 -5.07 29.32
C LEU A 652 5.65 -3.69 28.67
N MET A 653 6.64 -3.24 27.89
CA MET A 653 6.65 -1.90 27.31
C MET A 653 5.48 -1.58 26.40
N PRO A 654 5.06 -2.45 25.46
CA PRO A 654 3.96 -2.12 24.58
C PRO A 654 2.64 -1.94 25.36
N LEU A 655 2.49 -2.67 26.47
CA LEU A 655 1.28 -2.65 27.30
C LEU A 655 1.22 -1.39 28.15
N LEU A 656 2.34 -1.01 28.76
CA LEU A 656 2.45 0.23 29.52
C LEU A 656 2.17 1.44 28.63
N MET A 657 2.67 1.43 27.38
CA MET A 657 2.40 2.47 26.42
C MET A 657 0.90 2.58 26.07
N GLU A 658 0.23 1.46 25.80
CA GLU A 658 -1.21 1.48 25.53
C GLU A 658 -2.01 1.91 26.77
N TYR A 659 -1.60 1.52 27.97
CA TYR A 659 -2.20 1.96 29.22
C TYR A 659 -2.09 3.49 29.38
N LYS A 660 -0.91 4.06 29.14
CA LYS A 660 -0.66 5.51 29.21
C LYS A 660 -1.44 6.28 28.15
N LYS A 661 -1.45 5.83 26.89
CA LYS A 661 -2.24 6.42 25.79
C LYS A 661 -3.74 6.47 26.15
N LYS A 662 -4.28 5.38 26.70
CA LYS A 662 -5.69 5.28 27.10
C LYS A 662 -6.09 6.27 28.20
N LYS A 663 -5.24 6.49 29.21
CA LYS A 663 -5.53 7.43 30.29
C LYS A 663 -5.42 8.89 29.83
N ASN A 664 -4.44 9.22 28.98
CA ASN A 664 -4.27 10.58 28.45
C ASN A 664 -5.38 11.00 27.47
N ASN A 665 -5.98 10.06 26.75
CA ASN A 665 -7.11 10.33 25.85
C ASN A 665 -8.47 10.47 26.58
N ARG A 666 -8.54 10.28 27.91
CA ARG A 666 -9.74 10.56 28.71
C ARG A 666 -9.80 12.01 29.23
N THR A 667 -8.84 12.86 28.83
CA THR A 667 -8.72 14.28 29.23
C THR A 667 -8.79 15.26 28.06
N PHE A 668 -9.59 14.95 27.03
CA PHE A 668 -10.03 15.93 26.03
C PHE A 668 -11.55 15.92 25.85
#